data_AF-A0AAW9H5H0-F1
#
_entry.id   AF-A0AAW9H5H0-F1
#
_cell.length_a   1.000
_cell.length_b   1.000
_cell.length_c   1.000
_cell.angle_alpha   90.00
_cell.angle_beta   90.00
_cell.angle_gamma   90.00
#
_symmetry.space_group_name_H-M   'P 1'
#
loop_
_entity.id
_entity.type
_entity.pdbx_description
1 polymer ?
#
loop_
_entity_poly.entity_id
_entity_poly.type
_entity_poly.pdbx_seq_one_letter_code
_entity_poly.pdbx_strand_id
1 'polypeptide(L)'
;MARPLHPTVRLALLALAFASWPAAAELQLPLLFADGAVLQRDAPIPVWGWATPGARIQARLDGASASAVAGRDGRWQLQLPAHAAGGPYVLEVQGDGSQRRIGDVLIGDVWLASGQSNMEWPLAQARDGAREVAAATDPQLRDFKVPKAWSAQPQPRLPGGSWVAATPATAGAFSAVAYFFARDLRQHTGVPIGIIDSTWGGSAIEAWMDAASPGVDAAQVRTRIAQMQAKDAQDLGETRRRLARWPQPTTADADAGWAAADLDDRDWDRQPLPGLWEQHGYVGMDGVAWYRSTFTLSAAEAKAGAFVGIGPADDADTTYVNGVEVGHTEGRYTEPRRYRVPPAALRAGVNHIAIRILDTGGFGGIPGDAAAFFVQPDGGQPRSLAGDWRFRPAKVTLAANDDKNQVPTLLYNAMIHPLQPFPVKGVIWYQGESNAYPYGALRYREQFASLIGRWRQERAQPQLPFLWVQLANWKAGNDQGDLSPWAQLRESQTRTLALPATGQAVTIDIGTPDNIHPPNKQDVGHRLALVARHVAYGETLVYSAPVFARAMFADGQARVMFDLMGSTLAVRGGGSVVHGFALAGADRRFHPAQARIEGDQVVVRSDAVPQPQALRYAWSENPEDANLVNREQLPVGPFRSDDW
;
A
#
# COMPACT_ATOMS: atom_id res chain seq x y z
N MET A 1 74.87 21.09 56.30
CA MET A 1 74.88 20.21 55.12
C MET A 1 74.15 18.92 55.46
N ALA A 2 73.43 18.34 54.49
CA ALA A 2 72.81 17.00 54.46
C ALA A 2 71.44 16.76 55.17
N ARG A 3 70.40 16.93 54.34
CA ARG A 3 69.12 16.19 54.12
C ARG A 3 68.14 15.77 55.26
N PRO A 4 66.81 15.99 55.06
CA PRO A 4 65.70 15.57 55.93
C PRO A 4 64.93 14.34 55.40
N LEU A 5 64.06 13.71 56.22
CA LEU A 5 62.90 12.89 55.77
C LEU A 5 61.79 12.77 56.87
N HIS A 6 60.58 13.22 56.49
CA HIS A 6 59.17 12.88 56.86
C HIS A 6 58.63 12.84 58.31
N PRO A 7 57.36 13.30 58.44
CA PRO A 7 56.31 12.32 58.77
C PRO A 7 55.05 12.42 57.87
N THR A 8 54.41 11.27 57.75
CA THR A 8 53.17 10.95 57.04
C THR A 8 51.93 11.37 57.84
N VAL A 9 50.97 12.07 57.20
CA VAL A 9 49.61 12.24 57.73
C VAL A 9 48.58 11.86 56.65
N ARG A 10 47.75 10.91 57.09
CA ARG A 10 46.50 10.33 56.60
C ARG A 10 45.59 11.24 55.75
N LEU A 11 45.14 10.74 54.60
CA LEU A 11 43.78 10.95 54.09
C LEU A 11 43.21 9.60 53.61
N ALA A 12 42.23 9.08 54.33
CA ALA A 12 41.41 7.96 53.90
C ALA A 12 40.19 8.51 53.17
N LEU A 13 40.18 8.43 51.84
CA LEU A 13 39.01 8.69 51.02
C LEU A 13 38.32 7.35 50.72
N LEU A 14 37.08 7.21 51.21
CA LEU A 14 36.17 6.14 50.85
C LEU A 14 35.95 6.13 49.33
N ALA A 15 36.46 5.11 48.66
CA ALA A 15 36.00 4.72 47.33
C ALA A 15 34.71 3.89 47.49
N LEU A 16 33.55 4.56 47.55
CA LEU A 16 32.29 3.89 47.25
C LEU A 16 32.28 3.57 45.75
N ALA A 17 32.66 2.34 45.42
CA ALA A 17 32.38 1.76 44.12
C ALA A 17 30.86 1.61 43.99
N PHE A 18 30.22 2.55 43.28
CA PHE A 18 28.92 2.30 42.69
C PHE A 18 29.10 1.18 41.66
N ALA A 19 28.94 -0.07 42.10
CA ALA A 19 28.64 -1.16 41.21
C ALA A 19 27.26 -0.86 40.63
N SER A 20 27.22 -0.22 39.46
CA SER A 20 26.04 -0.22 38.61
C SER A 20 25.76 -1.67 38.26
N TRP A 21 24.84 -2.30 39.00
CA TRP A 21 24.27 -3.55 38.54
C TRP A 21 23.67 -3.29 37.16
N PRO A 22 24.05 -4.06 36.12
CA PRO A 22 23.39 -3.94 34.83
C PRO A 22 21.90 -4.17 35.09
N ALA A 23 21.07 -3.21 34.69
CA ALA A 23 19.62 -3.37 34.72
C ALA A 23 19.31 -4.70 34.01
N ALA A 24 18.65 -5.63 34.72
CA ALA A 24 18.31 -6.93 34.17
C ALA A 24 17.53 -6.72 32.87
N ALA A 25 17.99 -7.31 31.76
CA ALA A 25 17.25 -7.22 30.51
C ALA A 25 15.97 -8.05 30.66
N GLU A 26 14.84 -7.34 30.71
CA GLU A 26 13.50 -7.90 30.84
C GLU A 26 13.18 -8.84 29.67
N LEU A 27 12.42 -9.91 29.93
CA LEU A 27 11.93 -10.82 28.89
C LEU A 27 11.09 -10.06 27.85
N GLN A 28 11.55 -10.05 26.60
CA GLN A 28 10.91 -9.39 25.47
C GLN A 28 10.51 -10.40 24.41
N LEU A 29 9.31 -10.22 23.86
CA LEU A 29 8.77 -11.02 22.76
C LEU A 29 8.52 -10.12 21.54
N PRO A 30 8.60 -10.67 20.31
CA PRO A 30 8.08 -10.02 19.11
C PRO A 30 6.62 -9.58 19.28
N LEU A 31 6.22 -8.51 18.60
CA LEU A 31 4.86 -7.94 18.68
C LEU A 31 3.76 -8.89 18.17
N LEU A 32 4.12 -9.91 17.39
CA LEU A 32 3.21 -10.95 16.95
C LEU A 32 2.71 -11.83 18.12
N PHE A 33 3.46 -11.89 19.23
CA PHE A 33 3.06 -12.54 20.47
C PHE A 33 2.44 -11.49 21.42
N ALA A 34 1.21 -11.09 21.10
CA ALA A 34 0.41 -10.14 21.86
C ALA A 34 -1.01 -10.66 22.06
N ASP A 35 -1.76 -10.05 22.98
CA ASP A 35 -3.15 -10.43 23.21
C ASP A 35 -3.93 -10.36 21.89
N GLY A 36 -4.79 -11.35 21.66
CA GLY A 36 -5.53 -11.45 20.41
C GLY A 36 -4.78 -12.16 19.28
N ALA A 37 -3.57 -12.69 19.51
CA ALA A 37 -2.79 -13.36 18.45
C ALA A 37 -3.50 -14.56 17.82
N VAL A 38 -3.24 -14.79 16.53
CA VAL A 38 -3.55 -16.04 15.84
C VAL A 38 -2.23 -16.73 15.48
N LEU A 39 -2.01 -17.94 16.00
CA LEU A 39 -0.83 -18.75 15.68
C LEU A 39 -1.20 -19.84 14.67
N GLN A 40 -0.27 -20.20 13.79
CA GLN A 40 -0.50 -21.19 12.75
C GLN A 40 -0.76 -22.59 13.34
N ARG A 41 -1.89 -23.19 12.98
CA ARG A 41 -2.26 -24.57 13.30
C ARG A 41 -1.46 -25.59 12.51
N ASP A 42 -1.49 -26.84 12.97
CA ASP A 42 -0.99 -28.03 12.27
C ASP A 42 0.50 -27.94 11.87
N ALA A 43 1.25 -27.05 12.53
CA ALA A 43 2.68 -26.88 12.40
C ALA A 43 3.30 -26.60 13.78
N PRO A 44 4.56 -27.00 14.03
CA PRO A 44 5.25 -26.62 15.25
C PRO A 44 5.25 -25.11 15.46
N ILE A 45 5.06 -24.67 16.71
CA ILE A 45 4.91 -23.24 17.05
C ILE A 45 6.26 -22.74 17.62
N PRO A 46 7.09 -22.07 16.82
CA PRO A 46 8.30 -21.43 17.35
C PRO A 46 7.87 -20.27 18.24
N VAL A 47 8.49 -20.17 19.41
CA VAL A 47 8.41 -18.98 20.27
C VAL A 47 9.83 -18.50 20.48
N TRP A 48 10.05 -17.20 20.26
CA TRP A 48 11.38 -16.61 20.35
C TRP A 48 11.31 -15.21 20.94
N GLY A 49 12.46 -14.69 21.30
CA GLY A 49 12.56 -13.34 21.82
C GLY A 49 13.95 -13.00 22.31
N TRP A 50 13.99 -12.04 23.24
CA TRP A 50 15.20 -11.55 23.86
C TRP A 50 15.06 -11.62 25.38
N ALA A 51 16.16 -11.96 26.04
CA ALA A 51 16.26 -11.98 27.49
C ALA A 51 17.72 -11.72 27.89
N THR A 52 17.96 -11.62 29.20
CA THR A 52 19.33 -11.60 29.73
C THR A 52 20.13 -12.82 29.24
N PRO A 53 21.36 -12.66 28.73
CA PRO A 53 22.19 -13.79 28.29
C PRO A 53 22.35 -14.87 29.37
N GLY A 54 22.16 -16.14 28.98
CA GLY A 54 22.19 -17.28 29.89
C GLY A 54 20.89 -17.53 30.67
N ALA A 55 19.87 -16.66 30.53
CA ALA A 55 18.60 -16.85 31.20
C ALA A 55 17.87 -18.12 30.74
N ARG A 56 17.28 -18.86 31.67
CA ARG A 56 16.41 -20.00 31.35
C ARG A 56 15.01 -19.52 31.02
N ILE A 57 14.51 -19.91 29.85
CA ILE A 57 13.20 -19.54 29.34
C ILE A 57 12.32 -20.79 29.24
N GLN A 58 11.07 -20.69 29.66
CA GLN A 58 10.04 -21.71 29.46
C GLN A 58 8.79 -21.07 28.86
N ALA A 59 8.20 -21.69 27.84
CA ALA A 59 6.89 -21.32 27.33
C ALA A 59 5.87 -22.45 27.56
N ARG A 60 4.60 -22.09 27.76
CA ARG A 60 3.47 -23.01 27.90
C ARG A 60 2.27 -22.54 27.10
N LEU A 61 1.59 -23.48 26.45
CA LEU A 61 0.36 -23.26 25.69
C LEU A 61 -0.48 -24.53 25.74
N ASP A 62 -1.72 -24.41 26.22
CA ASP A 62 -2.67 -25.52 26.34
C ASP A 62 -2.07 -26.83 26.92
N GLY A 63 -1.37 -26.71 28.04
CA GLY A 63 -0.72 -27.85 28.71
C GLY A 63 0.61 -28.31 28.09
N ALA A 64 0.90 -27.97 26.84
CA ALA A 64 2.21 -28.19 26.24
C ALA A 64 3.25 -27.22 26.81
N SER A 65 4.51 -27.64 26.88
CA SER A 65 5.61 -26.79 27.34
C SER A 65 6.92 -27.09 26.62
N ALA A 66 7.77 -26.07 26.49
CA ALA A 66 9.12 -26.19 25.98
C ALA A 66 10.03 -25.16 26.66
N SER A 67 11.34 -25.41 26.65
CA SER A 67 12.33 -24.56 27.31
C SER A 67 13.55 -24.31 26.43
N ALA A 68 14.20 -23.17 26.64
CA ALA A 68 15.46 -22.78 25.99
C ALA A 68 16.33 -21.98 26.95
N VAL A 69 17.57 -21.71 26.54
CA VAL A 69 18.48 -20.80 27.24
C VAL A 69 18.83 -19.66 26.29
N ALA A 70 18.78 -18.41 26.79
CA ALA A 70 19.20 -17.26 26.02
C ALA A 70 20.69 -17.33 25.69
N GLY A 71 21.01 -17.14 24.41
CA GLY A 71 22.37 -17.09 23.89
C GLY A 71 23.16 -15.89 24.42
N ARG A 72 24.44 -15.83 24.04
CA ARG A 72 25.33 -14.72 24.44
C ARG A 72 24.89 -13.36 23.89
N ASP A 73 24.14 -13.35 22.80
CA ASP A 73 23.53 -12.17 22.18
C ASP A 73 22.14 -11.84 22.76
N GLY A 74 21.70 -12.57 23.79
CA GLY A 74 20.41 -12.41 24.45
C GLY A 74 19.23 -13.04 23.68
N ARG A 75 19.44 -13.60 22.48
CA ARG A 75 18.38 -14.23 21.70
C ARG A 75 18.08 -15.63 22.23
N TRP A 76 16.82 -16.01 22.21
CA TRP A 76 16.38 -17.37 22.53
C TRP A 76 15.28 -17.79 21.57
N GLN A 77 15.18 -19.10 21.35
CA GLN A 77 14.08 -19.72 20.61
C GLN A 77 13.81 -21.10 21.21
N LEU A 78 12.54 -21.45 21.33
CA LEU A 78 12.03 -22.77 21.67
C LEU A 78 10.91 -23.14 20.70
N GLN A 79 10.50 -24.40 20.70
CA GLN A 79 9.45 -24.88 19.82
C GLN A 79 8.41 -25.66 20.62
N LEU A 80 7.18 -25.18 20.60
CA LEU A 80 6.01 -25.90 21.10
C LEU A 80 5.51 -26.86 20.00
N PRO A 81 4.87 -27.99 20.36
CA PRO A 81 4.35 -28.94 19.39
C PRO A 81 3.25 -28.31 18.52
N ALA A 82 2.96 -28.96 17.39
CA ALA A 82 1.84 -28.57 16.54
C ALA A 82 0.51 -28.67 17.31
N HIS A 83 -0.42 -27.77 17.00
CA HIS A 83 -1.69 -27.66 17.68
C HIS A 83 -2.84 -27.57 16.67
N ALA A 84 -3.95 -28.25 16.96
CA ALA A 84 -5.16 -28.16 16.16
C ALA A 84 -5.82 -26.78 16.32
N ALA A 85 -6.67 -26.39 15.36
CA ALA A 85 -7.42 -25.13 15.44
C ALA A 85 -8.25 -25.02 16.72
N GLY A 86 -8.34 -23.82 17.31
CA GLY A 86 -9.16 -23.58 18.50
C GLY A 86 -8.72 -22.37 19.30
N GLY A 87 -9.10 -22.34 20.58
CA GLY A 87 -8.88 -21.23 21.50
C GLY A 87 -10.20 -20.58 21.93
N PRO A 88 -10.14 -19.48 22.71
CA PRO A 88 -8.92 -18.78 23.13
C PRO A 88 -8.09 -19.55 24.17
N TYR A 89 -6.77 -19.55 23.97
CA TYR A 89 -5.77 -20.06 24.91
C TYR A 89 -4.96 -18.92 25.52
N VAL A 90 -4.02 -19.30 26.39
CA VAL A 90 -3.06 -18.40 27.01
C VAL A 90 -1.66 -18.93 26.72
N LEU A 91 -0.81 -18.11 26.10
CA LEU A 91 0.62 -18.36 25.96
C LEU A 91 1.33 -17.72 27.16
N GLU A 92 1.96 -18.55 27.99
CA GLU A 92 2.77 -18.08 29.12
C GLU A 92 4.24 -18.27 28.80
N VAL A 93 5.03 -17.22 28.90
CA VAL A 93 6.49 -17.27 28.75
C VAL A 93 7.13 -16.75 30.04
N GLN A 94 7.99 -17.56 30.64
CA GLN A 94 8.69 -17.26 31.89
C GLN A 94 10.20 -17.23 31.62
N GLY A 95 10.90 -16.24 32.16
CA GLY A 95 12.35 -16.12 32.06
C GLY A 95 12.94 -15.48 33.32
N ASP A 96 13.94 -16.12 33.94
CA ASP A 96 14.61 -15.76 35.21
C ASP A 96 14.18 -14.44 35.87
N GLY A 97 13.04 -14.46 36.58
CA GLY A 97 12.51 -13.33 37.35
C GLY A 97 11.42 -12.47 36.67
N SER A 98 11.05 -12.78 35.43
CA SER A 98 10.00 -12.10 34.66
C SER A 98 9.06 -13.10 33.97
N GLN A 99 7.79 -12.70 33.82
CA GLN A 99 6.77 -13.50 33.13
C GLN A 99 6.00 -12.62 32.16
N ARG A 100 5.73 -13.15 30.98
CA ARG A 100 4.83 -12.59 29.98
C ARG A 100 3.66 -13.55 29.80
N ARG A 101 2.45 -13.04 29.97
CA ARG A 101 1.21 -13.79 29.75
C ARG A 101 0.47 -13.13 28.60
N ILE A 102 0.19 -13.89 27.56
CA ILE A 102 -0.49 -13.45 26.36
C ILE A 102 -1.83 -14.18 26.30
N GLY A 103 -2.92 -13.44 26.45
CA GLY A 103 -4.28 -13.95 26.46
C GLY A 103 -4.96 -13.90 25.11
N ASP A 104 -6.12 -14.55 25.02
CA ASP A 104 -6.94 -14.56 23.82
C ASP A 104 -6.17 -15.04 22.57
N VAL A 105 -5.38 -16.11 22.73
CA VAL A 105 -4.60 -16.68 21.62
C VAL A 105 -5.44 -17.70 20.87
N LEU A 106 -5.66 -17.49 19.57
CA LEU A 106 -6.28 -18.47 18.69
C LEU A 106 -5.22 -19.31 17.99
N ILE A 107 -5.55 -20.57 17.73
CA ILE A 107 -4.81 -21.43 16.79
C ILE A 107 -5.65 -21.55 15.52
N GLY A 108 -5.09 -21.16 14.37
CA GLY A 108 -5.81 -21.00 13.12
C GLY A 108 -4.92 -21.00 11.88
N ASP A 109 -5.46 -20.64 10.72
CA ASP A 109 -4.64 -20.42 9.52
C ASP A 109 -4.20 -18.96 9.45
N VAL A 110 -2.88 -18.73 9.38
CA VAL A 110 -2.30 -17.38 9.31
C VAL A 110 -1.84 -17.09 7.89
N TRP A 111 -2.30 -15.99 7.31
CA TRP A 111 -1.91 -15.56 5.97
C TRP A 111 -1.16 -14.23 6.03
N LEU A 112 -0.09 -14.11 5.24
CA LEU A 112 0.59 -12.84 5.02
C LEU A 112 -0.03 -12.15 3.80
N ALA A 113 -0.68 -11.01 4.01
CA ALA A 113 -1.16 -10.15 2.94
C ALA A 113 -0.13 -9.06 2.66
N SER A 114 0.33 -8.94 1.41
CA SER A 114 1.35 -7.96 1.05
C SER A 114 1.18 -7.43 -0.37
N GLY A 115 1.89 -6.36 -0.68
CA GLY A 115 1.83 -5.64 -1.95
C GLY A 115 1.53 -4.16 -1.76
N GLN A 116 0.90 -3.55 -2.75
CA GLN A 116 0.69 -2.11 -2.82
C GLN A 116 -0.76 -1.69 -2.60
N SER A 117 -1.17 -0.55 -3.16
CA SER A 117 -2.40 0.18 -2.82
C SER A 117 -3.68 -0.63 -3.04
N ASN A 118 -3.71 -1.53 -4.03
CA ASN A 118 -4.86 -2.41 -4.21
C ASN A 118 -4.98 -3.50 -3.14
N MET A 119 -3.86 -3.99 -2.58
CA MET A 119 -3.89 -4.85 -1.37
C MET A 119 -4.19 -4.02 -0.12
N GLU A 120 -3.63 -2.83 0.00
CA GLU A 120 -3.81 -1.94 1.17
C GLU A 120 -5.25 -1.40 1.28
N TRP A 121 -5.99 -1.34 0.17
CA TRP A 121 -7.28 -0.65 0.05
C TRP A 121 -8.22 -0.91 1.24
N PRO A 122 -8.63 0.11 1.99
CA PRO A 122 -9.46 -0.07 3.18
C PRO A 122 -10.85 -0.65 2.88
N LEU A 123 -11.34 -1.55 3.74
CA LEU A 123 -12.68 -2.13 3.62
C LEU A 123 -13.78 -1.06 3.58
N ALA A 124 -13.64 0.00 4.37
CA ALA A 124 -14.60 1.11 4.39
C ALA A 124 -14.73 1.82 3.02
N GLN A 125 -13.69 1.75 2.18
CA GLN A 125 -13.63 2.36 0.85
C GLN A 125 -13.97 1.37 -0.28
N ALA A 126 -14.21 0.10 0.02
CA ALA A 126 -14.66 -0.87 -0.99
C ALA A 126 -16.10 -0.56 -1.44
N ARG A 127 -16.50 -1.16 -2.57
CA ARG A 127 -17.92 -1.21 -2.98
C ARG A 127 -18.75 -1.71 -1.80
N ASP A 128 -19.88 -1.09 -1.49
CA ASP A 128 -20.71 -1.42 -0.32
C ASP A 128 -19.98 -1.38 1.04
N GLY A 129 -18.83 -0.69 1.15
CA GLY A 129 -17.93 -0.74 2.31
C GLY A 129 -18.62 -0.51 3.65
N ALA A 130 -19.52 0.48 3.75
CA ALA A 130 -20.29 0.74 4.97
C ALA A 130 -21.13 -0.47 5.42
N ARG A 131 -21.75 -1.19 4.48
CA ARG A 131 -22.52 -2.42 4.77
C ARG A 131 -21.60 -3.54 5.23
N GLU A 132 -20.47 -3.72 4.54
CA GLU A 132 -19.52 -4.79 4.83
C GLU A 132 -18.83 -4.60 6.19
N VAL A 133 -18.52 -3.35 6.57
CA VAL A 133 -18.03 -2.99 7.91
C VAL A 133 -19.10 -3.25 8.97
N ALA A 134 -20.34 -2.82 8.75
CA ALA A 134 -21.42 -3.06 9.70
C ALA A 134 -21.69 -4.57 9.94
N ALA A 135 -21.45 -5.41 8.92
CA ALA A 135 -21.61 -6.86 8.99
C ALA A 135 -20.36 -7.60 9.53
N ALA A 136 -19.24 -6.92 9.75
CA ALA A 136 -18.01 -7.54 10.22
C ALA A 136 -18.10 -7.88 11.71
N THR A 137 -18.66 -9.03 12.08
CA THR A 137 -18.87 -9.42 13.49
C THR A 137 -18.23 -10.77 13.85
N ASP A 138 -17.18 -11.19 13.15
CA ASP A 138 -16.48 -12.47 13.40
C ASP A 138 -15.16 -12.24 14.16
N PRO A 139 -15.13 -12.42 15.50
CA PRO A 139 -13.93 -12.21 16.29
C PRO A 139 -12.82 -13.25 16.07
N GLN A 140 -13.11 -14.33 15.32
CA GLN A 140 -12.13 -15.33 14.91
C GLN A 140 -11.41 -14.97 13.61
N LEU A 141 -11.82 -13.87 12.94
CA LEU A 141 -11.04 -13.22 11.90
C LEU A 141 -10.28 -12.07 12.55
N ARG A 142 -8.96 -12.09 12.48
CA ARG A 142 -8.10 -11.07 13.09
C ARG A 142 -7.07 -10.56 12.11
N ASP A 143 -6.78 -9.27 12.20
CA ASP A 143 -5.79 -8.58 11.39
C ASP A 143 -4.67 -8.03 12.27
N PHE A 144 -3.42 -8.20 11.85
CA PHE A 144 -2.25 -7.54 12.39
C PHE A 144 -1.70 -6.61 11.32
N LYS A 145 -2.01 -5.31 11.42
CA LYS A 145 -1.44 -4.31 10.53
C LYS A 145 0.00 -4.00 10.91
N VAL A 146 0.92 -4.29 10.00
CA VAL A 146 2.32 -3.85 10.10
C VAL A 146 2.38 -2.36 9.73
N PRO A 147 2.90 -1.48 10.60
CA PRO A 147 3.08 -0.08 10.26
C PRO A 147 4.03 0.08 9.08
N LYS A 148 3.73 1.05 8.22
CA LYS A 148 4.63 1.49 7.15
C LYS A 148 5.98 1.88 7.75
N ALA A 149 7.02 1.15 7.38
CA ALA A 149 8.37 1.39 7.85
C ALA A 149 9.40 0.90 6.85
N TRP A 150 10.58 1.50 6.90
CA TRP A 150 11.67 1.16 6.01
C TRP A 150 12.98 1.11 6.79
N SER A 151 13.94 0.31 6.31
CA SER A 151 15.28 0.32 6.86
C SER A 151 16.32 -0.09 5.83
N ALA A 152 17.50 0.54 5.92
CA ALA A 152 18.65 0.17 5.11
C ALA A 152 19.21 -1.22 5.45
N GLN A 153 18.87 -1.75 6.64
CA GLN A 153 19.33 -3.05 7.12
C GLN A 153 18.17 -3.89 7.65
N PRO A 154 18.20 -5.22 7.50
CA PRO A 154 17.20 -6.10 8.06
C PRO A 154 17.00 -5.85 9.57
N GLN A 155 15.77 -5.54 9.97
CA GLN A 155 15.44 -5.28 11.37
C GLN A 155 15.08 -6.59 12.08
N PRO A 156 15.48 -6.75 13.36
CA PRO A 156 15.11 -7.93 14.14
C PRO A 156 13.69 -7.83 14.72
N ARG A 157 13.05 -6.66 14.66
CA ARG A 157 11.75 -6.35 15.28
C ARG A 157 10.93 -5.43 14.40
N LEU A 158 9.61 -5.60 14.44
CA LEU A 158 8.66 -4.64 13.88
C LEU A 158 8.67 -3.35 14.71
N PRO A 159 8.41 -2.18 14.09
CA PRO A 159 8.34 -0.89 14.78
C PRO A 159 7.03 -0.71 15.56
N GLY A 160 6.01 -1.52 15.27
CA GLY A 160 4.69 -1.45 15.89
C GLY A 160 3.74 -2.50 15.30
N GLY A 161 2.45 -2.37 15.62
CA GLY A 161 1.38 -3.26 15.18
C GLY A 161 0.73 -4.01 16.35
N SER A 162 -0.51 -4.42 16.16
CA SER A 162 -1.32 -5.15 17.13
C SER A 162 -2.34 -6.02 16.44
N TRP A 163 -2.70 -7.15 17.04
CA TRP A 163 -3.81 -7.97 16.58
C TRP A 163 -5.14 -7.30 16.89
N VAL A 164 -6.03 -7.25 15.91
CA VAL A 164 -7.35 -6.64 16.01
C VAL A 164 -8.39 -7.58 15.44
N ALA A 165 -9.43 -7.88 16.22
CA ALA A 165 -10.56 -8.69 15.77
C ALA A 165 -11.44 -7.93 14.77
N ALA A 166 -12.07 -8.64 13.83
CA ALA A 166 -13.03 -8.07 12.90
C ALA A 166 -14.34 -7.72 13.61
N THR A 167 -14.54 -6.44 13.87
CA THR A 167 -15.75 -5.86 14.46
C THR A 167 -16.20 -4.67 13.61
N PRO A 168 -17.45 -4.19 13.74
CA PRO A 168 -17.88 -2.98 13.03
C PRO A 168 -17.05 -1.73 13.38
N ALA A 169 -16.43 -1.71 14.56
CA ALA A 169 -15.58 -0.60 14.99
C ALA A 169 -14.16 -0.64 14.38
N THR A 170 -13.70 -1.79 13.91
CA THR A 170 -12.29 -2.02 13.55
C THR A 170 -12.10 -2.39 12.08
N ALA A 171 -13.03 -3.17 11.51
CA ALA A 171 -12.87 -3.78 10.19
C ALA A 171 -12.77 -2.77 9.05
N GLY A 172 -13.25 -1.53 9.23
CA GLY A 172 -13.17 -0.48 8.22
C GLY A 172 -11.74 -0.15 7.78
N ALA A 173 -10.75 -0.33 8.66
CA ALA A 173 -9.34 -0.09 8.39
C ALA A 173 -8.59 -1.31 7.80
N PHE A 174 -9.22 -2.48 7.74
CA PHE A 174 -8.57 -3.68 7.22
C PHE A 174 -8.39 -3.58 5.71
N SER A 175 -7.38 -4.26 5.17
CA SER A 175 -7.32 -4.57 3.74
C SER A 175 -8.63 -5.24 3.30
N ALA A 176 -9.35 -4.61 2.37
CA ALA A 176 -10.60 -5.13 1.84
C ALA A 176 -10.40 -6.48 1.16
N VAL A 177 -9.32 -6.62 0.37
CA VAL A 177 -8.98 -7.87 -0.33
C VAL A 177 -8.71 -8.99 0.68
N ALA A 178 -7.87 -8.73 1.69
CA ALA A 178 -7.54 -9.72 2.70
C ALA A 178 -8.75 -10.06 3.58
N TYR A 179 -9.61 -9.08 3.90
CA TYR A 179 -10.84 -9.30 4.65
C TYR A 179 -11.81 -10.23 3.92
N PHE A 180 -12.13 -9.94 2.63
CA PHE A 180 -13.04 -10.81 1.87
C PHE A 180 -12.46 -12.20 1.63
N PHE A 181 -11.15 -12.28 1.36
CA PHE A 181 -10.42 -13.55 1.30
C PHE A 181 -10.56 -14.36 2.60
N ALA A 182 -10.26 -13.73 3.74
CA ALA A 182 -10.32 -14.38 5.05
C ALA A 182 -11.75 -14.77 5.42
N ARG A 183 -12.74 -13.90 5.15
CA ARG A 183 -14.16 -14.17 5.41
C ARG A 183 -14.64 -15.41 4.64
N ASP A 184 -14.28 -15.51 3.37
CA ASP A 184 -14.67 -16.66 2.56
C ASP A 184 -14.03 -17.95 3.08
N LEU A 185 -12.73 -17.92 3.42
CA LEU A 185 -12.07 -19.07 4.05
C LEU A 185 -12.66 -19.42 5.42
N ARG A 186 -13.00 -18.42 6.25
CA ARG A 186 -13.69 -18.60 7.54
C ARG A 186 -14.99 -19.36 7.39
N GLN A 187 -15.82 -18.96 6.42
CA GLN A 187 -17.10 -19.60 6.13
C GLN A 187 -16.94 -21.06 5.67
N HIS A 188 -15.88 -21.36 4.92
CA HIS A 188 -15.67 -22.70 4.35
C HIS A 188 -14.98 -23.66 5.31
N THR A 189 -14.02 -23.18 6.09
CA THR A 189 -13.19 -24.02 6.96
C THR A 189 -13.69 -24.08 8.39
N GLY A 190 -14.40 -23.05 8.87
CA GLY A 190 -14.75 -22.89 10.28
C GLY A 190 -13.56 -22.61 11.21
N VAL A 191 -12.33 -22.53 10.69
CA VAL A 191 -11.07 -22.34 11.45
C VAL A 191 -10.75 -20.85 11.63
N PRO A 192 -10.25 -20.37 12.78
CA PRO A 192 -9.81 -18.98 12.94
C PRO A 192 -8.82 -18.55 11.85
N ILE A 193 -8.95 -17.33 11.34
CA ILE A 193 -8.05 -16.78 10.32
C ILE A 193 -7.34 -15.55 10.88
N GLY A 194 -6.02 -15.57 10.83
CA GLY A 194 -5.17 -14.41 11.10
C GLY A 194 -4.60 -13.86 9.82
N ILE A 195 -4.74 -12.55 9.59
CA ILE A 195 -4.06 -11.83 8.52
C ILE A 195 -2.92 -11.03 9.14
N ILE A 196 -1.72 -11.19 8.63
CA ILE A 196 -0.63 -10.22 8.82
C ILE A 196 -0.66 -9.31 7.60
N ASP A 197 -1.16 -8.08 7.76
CA ASP A 197 -1.25 -7.08 6.69
C ASP A 197 0.04 -6.24 6.65
N SER A 198 0.90 -6.54 5.68
CA SER A 198 2.17 -5.86 5.42
C SER A 198 2.13 -5.24 4.02
N THR A 199 1.47 -4.09 3.90
CA THR A 199 1.17 -3.43 2.63
C THR A 199 1.63 -1.98 2.60
N TRP A 200 2.00 -1.48 1.41
CA TRP A 200 2.32 -0.06 1.20
C TRP A 200 2.02 0.38 -0.23
N GLY A 201 1.03 1.29 -0.36
CA GLY A 201 0.63 1.95 -1.58
C GLY A 201 1.78 2.48 -2.41
N GLY A 202 1.68 2.32 -3.74
CA GLY A 202 2.68 2.77 -4.69
C GLY A 202 3.98 1.96 -4.73
N SER A 203 4.22 1.00 -3.83
CA SER A 203 5.50 0.28 -3.78
C SER A 203 5.85 -0.49 -5.06
N ALA A 204 7.14 -0.46 -5.43
CA ALA A 204 7.71 -1.31 -6.47
C ALA A 204 8.14 -2.67 -5.89
N ILE A 205 8.12 -3.74 -6.70
CA ILE A 205 8.46 -5.09 -6.21
C ILE A 205 9.85 -5.15 -5.57
N GLU A 206 10.81 -4.40 -6.12
CA GLU A 206 12.18 -4.36 -5.65
C GLU A 206 12.28 -3.96 -4.18
N ALA A 207 11.39 -3.10 -3.69
CA ALA A 207 11.39 -2.66 -2.30
C ALA A 207 11.07 -3.80 -1.31
N TRP A 208 10.39 -4.85 -1.79
CA TRP A 208 10.00 -6.05 -1.05
C TRP A 208 10.98 -7.23 -1.23
N MET A 209 12.04 -7.04 -2.02
CA MET A 209 13.07 -8.05 -2.26
C MET A 209 14.23 -7.89 -1.29
N ASP A 210 14.72 -9.00 -0.74
CA ASP A 210 15.92 -8.99 0.10
C ASP A 210 17.17 -8.62 -0.74
N ALA A 211 18.23 -8.14 -0.07
CA ALA A 211 19.44 -7.65 -0.75
C ALA A 211 20.18 -8.73 -1.57
N ALA A 212 19.96 -10.01 -1.30
CA ALA A 212 20.58 -11.12 -2.02
C ALA A 212 19.67 -11.71 -3.11
N SER A 213 18.49 -11.13 -3.33
CA SER A 213 17.65 -11.46 -4.48
C SER A 213 18.37 -11.17 -5.81
N PRO A 214 18.38 -12.11 -6.78
CA PRO A 214 18.83 -11.84 -8.14
C PRO A 214 18.24 -10.56 -8.73
N GLY A 215 19.09 -9.75 -9.37
CA GLY A 215 18.71 -8.46 -9.96
C GLY A 215 18.78 -7.27 -9.00
N VAL A 216 19.07 -7.49 -7.72
CA VAL A 216 19.35 -6.43 -6.73
C VAL A 216 20.85 -6.21 -6.59
N ASP A 217 21.34 -5.04 -7.00
CA ASP A 217 22.74 -4.64 -6.75
C ASP A 217 22.85 -3.95 -5.39
N ALA A 218 23.29 -4.72 -4.38
CA ALA A 218 23.41 -4.22 -3.01
C ALA A 218 24.36 -3.01 -2.87
N ALA A 219 25.37 -2.84 -3.74
CA ALA A 219 26.24 -1.67 -3.71
C ALA A 219 25.52 -0.43 -4.25
N GLN A 220 24.81 -0.57 -5.37
CA GLN A 220 23.97 0.51 -5.90
C GLN A 220 22.86 0.90 -4.93
N VAL A 221 22.22 -0.08 -4.28
CA VAL A 221 21.20 0.18 -3.25
C VAL A 221 21.79 0.98 -2.10
N ARG A 222 22.95 0.60 -1.56
CA ARG A 222 23.63 1.38 -0.49
C ARG A 222 23.94 2.81 -0.93
N THR A 223 24.47 3.00 -2.14
CA THR A 223 24.75 4.33 -2.69
C THR A 223 23.48 5.16 -2.83
N ARG A 224 22.41 4.59 -3.38
CA ARG A 224 21.12 5.25 -3.55
C ARG A 224 20.53 5.66 -2.19
N ILE A 225 20.60 4.78 -1.19
CA ILE A 225 20.14 5.09 0.17
C ILE A 225 20.94 6.26 0.75
N ALA A 226 22.26 6.26 0.62
CA ALA A 226 23.10 7.34 1.14
C ALA A 226 22.80 8.68 0.45
N GLN A 227 22.62 8.68 -0.87
CA GLN A 227 22.25 9.88 -1.65
C GLN A 227 20.89 10.43 -1.23
N MET A 228 19.89 9.54 -1.08
CA MET A 228 18.56 9.89 -0.63
C MET A 228 18.57 10.48 0.78
N GLN A 229 19.27 9.84 1.73
CA GLN A 229 19.41 10.35 3.10
C GLN A 229 20.10 11.72 3.14
N ALA A 230 21.13 11.93 2.31
CA ALA A 230 21.80 13.22 2.20
C ALA A 230 20.87 14.30 1.63
N LYS A 231 20.08 13.96 0.60
CA LYS A 231 19.07 14.86 0.02
C LYS A 231 17.97 15.20 1.02
N ASP A 232 17.40 14.20 1.71
CA ASP A 232 16.39 14.41 2.75
C ASP A 232 16.92 15.31 3.86
N ALA A 233 18.17 15.09 4.31
CA ALA A 233 18.81 15.94 5.31
C ALA A 233 19.00 17.39 4.84
N GLN A 234 19.37 17.57 3.56
CA GLN A 234 19.52 18.89 2.94
C GLN A 234 18.18 19.61 2.84
N ASP A 235 17.18 18.98 2.22
CA ASP A 235 15.86 19.54 1.96
C ASP A 235 15.15 19.91 3.26
N LEU A 236 15.07 18.97 4.21
CA LEU A 236 14.48 19.25 5.53
C LEU A 236 15.31 20.28 6.31
N GLY A 237 16.63 20.30 6.13
CA GLY A 237 17.49 21.33 6.70
C GLY A 237 17.15 22.73 6.18
N GLU A 238 16.84 22.86 4.90
CA GLU A 238 16.40 24.11 4.29
C GLU A 238 15.01 24.52 4.78
N THR A 239 14.05 23.61 4.79
CA THR A 239 12.71 23.88 5.31
C THR A 239 12.77 24.32 6.78
N ARG A 240 13.56 23.63 7.63
CA ARG A 240 13.78 24.05 9.04
C ARG A 240 14.32 25.47 9.14
N ARG A 241 15.27 25.88 8.30
CA ARG A 241 15.80 27.25 8.29
C ARG A 241 14.73 28.27 7.91
N ARG A 242 13.87 27.94 6.95
CA ARG A 242 12.75 28.82 6.54
C ARG A 242 11.72 28.95 7.65
N LEU A 243 11.36 27.84 8.29
CA LEU A 243 10.41 27.79 9.41
C LEU A 243 10.91 28.49 10.67
N ALA A 244 12.22 28.47 10.93
CA ALA A 244 12.83 29.13 12.08
C ALA A 244 12.66 30.66 12.08
N ARG A 245 12.28 31.28 10.96
CA ARG A 245 11.91 32.70 10.88
C ARG A 245 10.57 32.99 11.56
N TRP A 246 9.74 31.97 11.77
CA TRP A 246 8.39 32.09 12.25
C TRP A 246 8.25 31.55 13.67
N PRO A 247 7.68 32.31 14.63
CA PRO A 247 7.33 31.73 15.92
C PRO A 247 6.27 30.65 15.70
N GLN A 248 6.53 29.44 16.21
CA GLN A 248 5.58 28.33 16.12
C GLN A 248 4.35 28.63 16.99
N PRO A 249 3.12 28.49 16.47
CA PRO A 249 1.92 28.69 17.27
C PRO A 249 1.86 27.69 18.43
N THR A 250 1.41 28.15 19.61
CA THR A 250 1.37 27.33 20.83
C THR A 250 0.14 26.41 20.91
N THR A 251 -0.85 26.55 20.03
CA THR A 251 -2.04 25.68 19.96
C THR A 251 -2.27 25.16 18.53
N ALA A 252 -3.03 24.05 18.42
CA ALA A 252 -3.36 23.44 17.13
C ALA A 252 -4.21 24.35 16.22
N ASP A 253 -5.05 25.18 16.84
CA ASP A 253 -6.06 26.00 16.17
C ASP A 253 -5.83 27.51 16.34
N ALA A 254 -4.60 27.94 16.65
CA ALA A 254 -4.32 29.37 16.76
C ALA A 254 -4.41 30.06 15.40
N ASP A 255 -5.61 30.54 15.05
CA ASP A 255 -5.78 31.64 14.09
C ASP A 255 -5.29 32.91 14.79
N ALA A 256 -4.04 33.31 14.51
CA ALA A 256 -3.44 34.52 15.06
C ALA A 256 -4.02 35.81 14.45
N GLY A 257 -5.30 35.78 14.04
CA GLY A 257 -5.97 36.83 13.28
C GLY A 257 -5.53 36.85 11.81
N TRP A 258 -5.09 35.72 11.27
CA TRP A 258 -4.54 35.63 9.92
C TRP A 258 -5.61 35.72 8.82
N ALA A 259 -6.88 35.56 9.17
CA ALA A 259 -8.00 35.88 8.29
C ALA A 259 -8.30 37.39 8.20
N ALA A 260 -7.82 38.22 9.15
CA ALA A 260 -8.23 39.62 9.29
C ALA A 260 -7.94 40.46 8.05
N ALA A 261 -8.84 41.37 7.70
CA ALA A 261 -8.72 42.21 6.50
C ALA A 261 -7.54 43.19 6.57
N ASP A 262 -7.16 43.62 7.77
CA ASP A 262 -6.15 44.64 8.07
C ASP A 262 -4.82 44.06 8.56
N LEU A 263 -4.65 42.73 8.51
CA LEU A 263 -3.39 42.08 8.85
C LEU A 263 -2.23 42.60 7.97
N ASP A 264 -1.13 43.00 8.61
CA ASP A 264 0.14 43.25 7.93
C ASP A 264 0.82 41.91 7.58
N ASP A 265 0.82 41.58 6.30
CA ASP A 265 1.41 40.34 5.75
C ASP A 265 2.65 40.63 4.89
N ARG A 266 3.26 41.80 5.03
CA ARG A 266 4.41 42.20 4.20
C ARG A 266 5.64 41.33 4.44
N ASP A 267 5.80 40.82 5.65
CA ASP A 267 6.89 39.92 6.05
C ASP A 267 6.66 38.48 5.57
N TRP A 268 5.43 38.09 5.20
CA TRP A 268 5.11 36.76 4.71
C TRP A 268 5.86 36.45 3.41
N ASP A 269 6.24 35.18 3.27
CA ASP A 269 6.85 34.66 2.05
C ASP A 269 5.86 34.76 0.88
N ARG A 270 6.34 34.46 -0.33
CA ARG A 270 5.50 34.45 -1.54
C ARG A 270 5.49 33.07 -2.17
N GLN A 271 4.32 32.68 -2.65
CA GLN A 271 4.08 31.42 -3.32
C GLN A 271 3.17 31.64 -4.52
N PRO A 272 3.51 31.08 -5.70
CA PRO A 272 2.57 31.10 -6.81
C PRO A 272 1.42 30.14 -6.54
N LEU A 273 0.20 30.59 -6.79
CA LEU A 273 -1.00 29.74 -6.80
C LEU A 273 -1.69 29.78 -8.17
N PRO A 274 -2.25 28.64 -8.64
CA PRO A 274 -2.20 27.32 -8.00
C PRO A 274 -0.79 26.71 -8.00
N GLY A 275 -0.45 25.93 -6.97
CA GLY A 275 0.88 25.38 -6.74
C GLY A 275 1.02 24.66 -5.38
N LEU A 276 2.05 23.83 -5.28
CA LEU A 276 2.43 23.10 -4.06
C LEU A 276 3.56 23.83 -3.33
N TRP A 277 3.55 23.86 -1.99
CA TRP A 277 4.57 24.60 -1.23
C TRP A 277 5.94 23.91 -1.23
N GLU A 278 6.02 22.59 -1.46
CA GLU A 278 7.28 21.84 -1.54
C GLU A 278 8.07 22.24 -2.78
N GLN A 279 7.39 22.54 -3.88
CA GLN A 279 8.01 23.01 -5.13
C GLN A 279 8.73 24.36 -4.96
N HIS A 280 8.46 25.06 -3.86
CA HIS A 280 8.92 26.41 -3.60
C HIS A 280 9.62 26.54 -2.23
N GLY A 281 10.23 25.43 -1.79
CA GLY A 281 11.19 25.43 -0.69
C GLY A 281 10.67 25.00 0.67
N TYR A 282 9.43 24.52 0.78
CA TYR A 282 8.89 23.91 2.00
C TYR A 282 8.80 22.39 1.89
N VAL A 283 9.86 21.76 1.37
CA VAL A 283 9.91 20.31 1.16
C VAL A 283 9.69 19.57 2.48
N GLY A 284 8.79 18.57 2.44
CA GLY A 284 8.51 17.69 3.56
C GLY A 284 7.71 18.32 4.68
N MET A 285 6.96 19.40 4.40
CA MET A 285 6.17 20.13 5.37
C MET A 285 4.70 19.72 5.29
N ASP A 286 4.20 19.08 6.33
CA ASP A 286 2.77 18.84 6.52
C ASP A 286 2.22 19.75 7.63
N GLY A 287 0.93 20.01 7.64
CA GLY A 287 0.22 20.74 8.69
C GLY A 287 -0.55 21.94 8.14
N VAL A 288 -0.58 23.03 8.91
CA VAL A 288 -1.40 24.21 8.56
C VAL A 288 -0.55 25.29 7.91
N ALA A 289 -1.02 25.84 6.80
CA ALA A 289 -0.44 27.04 6.19
C ALA A 289 -1.54 28.00 5.67
N TRP A 290 -1.16 29.26 5.50
CA TRP A 290 -2.08 30.32 5.10
C TRP A 290 -1.61 31.02 3.84
N TYR A 291 -2.55 31.29 2.94
CA TYR A 291 -2.37 32.13 1.78
C TYR A 291 -3.18 33.41 1.91
N ARG A 292 -2.63 34.56 1.48
CA ARG A 292 -3.36 35.84 1.42
C ARG A 292 -3.13 36.58 0.10
N SER A 293 -4.18 37.20 -0.39
CA SER A 293 -4.14 38.07 -1.57
C SER A 293 -5.28 39.09 -1.54
N THR A 294 -5.42 39.86 -2.61
CA THR A 294 -6.46 40.88 -2.75
C THR A 294 -7.10 40.85 -4.12
N PHE A 295 -8.34 41.33 -4.19
CA PHE A 295 -9.04 41.59 -5.44
C PHE A 295 -9.88 42.86 -5.33
N THR A 296 -10.28 43.43 -6.45
CA THR A 296 -11.05 44.68 -6.49
C THR A 296 -12.46 44.47 -7.04
N LEU A 297 -13.42 45.15 -6.42
CA LEU A 297 -14.82 45.20 -6.85
C LEU A 297 -15.29 46.64 -7.00
N SER A 298 -16.17 46.89 -7.98
CA SER A 298 -16.95 48.12 -8.01
C SER A 298 -17.99 48.15 -6.88
N ALA A 299 -18.54 49.33 -6.58
CA ALA A 299 -19.60 49.45 -5.57
C ALA A 299 -20.88 48.67 -5.93
N ALA A 300 -21.16 48.50 -7.23
CA ALA A 300 -22.30 47.70 -7.70
C ALA A 300 -22.03 46.19 -7.50
N GLU A 301 -20.82 45.75 -7.85
CA GLU A 301 -20.39 44.36 -7.68
C GLU A 301 -20.39 43.93 -6.21
N ALA A 302 -19.84 44.77 -5.32
CA ALA A 302 -19.82 44.48 -3.89
C ALA A 302 -21.23 44.32 -3.29
N LYS A 303 -22.23 45.09 -3.78
CA LYS A 303 -23.63 44.98 -3.35
C LYS A 303 -24.34 43.74 -3.91
N ALA A 304 -23.93 43.25 -5.08
CA ALA A 304 -24.53 42.08 -5.72
C ALA A 304 -24.07 40.76 -5.08
N GLY A 305 -22.85 40.72 -4.54
CA GLY A 305 -22.23 39.48 -4.06
C GLY A 305 -21.30 38.89 -5.12
N ALA A 306 -20.58 37.84 -4.75
CA ALA A 306 -19.63 37.17 -5.63
C ALA A 306 -19.50 35.68 -5.33
N PHE A 307 -18.80 34.97 -6.19
CA PHE A 307 -18.21 33.66 -5.91
C PHE A 307 -16.68 33.75 -5.92
N VAL A 308 -16.03 32.93 -5.09
CA VAL A 308 -14.60 32.68 -5.16
C VAL A 308 -14.35 31.21 -5.49
N GLY A 309 -13.52 30.96 -6.49
CA GLY A 309 -12.97 29.65 -6.81
C GLY A 309 -11.51 29.59 -6.37
N ILE A 310 -11.14 28.55 -5.64
CA ILE A 310 -9.78 28.34 -5.14
C ILE A 310 -9.20 26.98 -5.58
N GLY A 311 -9.72 26.37 -6.65
CA GLY A 311 -9.23 25.06 -7.09
C GLY A 311 -9.38 23.95 -6.03
N PRO A 312 -8.78 22.78 -6.26
CA PRO A 312 -8.70 21.70 -5.28
C PRO A 312 -7.65 22.02 -4.21
N ALA A 313 -8.10 22.31 -3.00
CA ALA A 313 -7.23 22.45 -1.85
C ALA A 313 -6.87 21.07 -1.29
N ASP A 314 -5.59 20.89 -0.96
CA ASP A 314 -5.08 19.65 -0.38
C ASP A 314 -5.69 19.40 1.00
N ASP A 315 -6.10 18.15 1.25
CA ASP A 315 -6.84 17.62 2.40
C ASP A 315 -8.07 18.42 2.89
N ALA A 316 -7.87 19.63 3.42
CA ALA A 316 -8.93 20.51 3.88
C ALA A 316 -8.59 22.01 3.70
N ASP A 317 -9.63 22.81 3.50
CA ASP A 317 -9.53 24.27 3.44
C ASP A 317 -10.57 25.00 4.28
N THR A 318 -10.24 26.24 4.65
CA THR A 318 -11.19 27.24 5.11
C THR A 318 -10.85 28.58 4.46
N THR A 319 -11.82 29.18 3.78
CA THR A 319 -11.64 30.41 3.00
C THR A 319 -12.37 31.58 3.65
N TYR A 320 -11.69 32.73 3.69
CA TYR A 320 -12.18 33.97 4.30
C TYR A 320 -12.11 35.13 3.30
N VAL A 321 -13.11 36.01 3.33
CA VAL A 321 -13.08 37.31 2.63
C VAL A 321 -13.31 38.42 3.64
N ASN A 322 -12.37 39.37 3.71
CA ASN A 322 -12.33 40.47 4.68
C ASN A 322 -12.52 40.00 6.15
N GLY A 323 -11.96 38.84 6.51
CA GLY A 323 -12.09 38.25 7.84
C GLY A 323 -13.37 37.46 8.11
N VAL A 324 -14.29 37.37 7.15
CA VAL A 324 -15.51 36.56 7.25
C VAL A 324 -15.28 35.22 6.55
N GLU A 325 -15.53 34.10 7.23
CA GLU A 325 -15.52 32.78 6.60
C GLU A 325 -16.62 32.69 5.53
N VAL A 326 -16.25 32.24 4.32
CA VAL A 326 -17.17 32.09 3.18
C VAL A 326 -17.37 30.63 2.76
N GLY A 327 -16.53 29.73 3.27
CA GLY A 327 -16.69 28.29 3.08
C GLY A 327 -15.50 27.47 3.60
N HIS A 328 -15.72 26.18 3.76
CA HIS A 328 -14.72 25.17 4.12
C HIS A 328 -15.07 23.83 3.47
N THR A 329 -14.07 22.98 3.29
CA THR A 329 -14.24 21.59 2.86
C THR A 329 -13.18 20.72 3.55
N GLU A 330 -13.57 19.50 3.94
CA GLU A 330 -12.68 18.53 4.60
C GLU A 330 -12.66 17.19 3.84
N GLY A 331 -11.49 16.56 3.74
CA GLY A 331 -11.33 15.19 3.26
C GLY A 331 -11.60 14.98 1.77
N ARG A 332 -11.46 16.04 0.94
CA ARG A 332 -11.76 16.00 -0.51
C ARG A 332 -10.66 16.64 -1.37
N TYR A 333 -9.44 16.15 -1.27
CA TYR A 333 -8.23 16.73 -1.86
C TYR A 333 -8.24 16.93 -3.40
N THR A 334 -9.14 16.28 -4.16
CA THR A 334 -9.23 16.41 -5.63
C THR A 334 -10.38 17.29 -6.13
N GLU A 335 -11.33 17.68 -5.27
CA GLU A 335 -12.53 18.41 -5.70
C GLU A 335 -12.28 19.93 -5.76
N PRO A 336 -12.53 20.62 -6.88
CA PRO A 336 -12.42 22.08 -6.92
C PRO A 336 -13.42 22.77 -6.00
N ARG A 337 -12.98 23.81 -5.27
CA ARG A 337 -13.86 24.60 -4.39
C ARG A 337 -14.45 25.81 -5.07
N ARG A 338 -15.73 26.06 -4.81
CA ARG A 338 -16.45 27.28 -5.22
C ARG A 338 -17.35 27.75 -4.07
N TYR A 339 -17.02 28.88 -3.47
CA TYR A 339 -17.74 29.43 -2.32
C TYR A 339 -18.49 30.70 -2.67
N ARG A 340 -19.68 30.86 -2.08
CA ARG A 340 -20.50 32.06 -2.21
C ARG A 340 -20.03 33.10 -1.21
N VAL A 341 -19.76 34.31 -1.68
CA VAL A 341 -19.41 35.46 -0.82
C VAL A 341 -20.62 36.39 -0.70
N PRO A 342 -21.21 36.54 0.50
CA PRO A 342 -22.36 37.42 0.67
C PRO A 342 -21.95 38.89 0.55
N PRO A 343 -22.86 39.79 0.09
CA PRO A 343 -22.57 41.23 0.01
C PRO A 343 -22.07 41.84 1.33
N ALA A 344 -22.52 41.33 2.48
CA ALA A 344 -22.12 41.78 3.81
C ALA A 344 -20.62 41.55 4.10
N ALA A 345 -19.97 40.61 3.40
CA ALA A 345 -18.53 40.34 3.51
C ALA A 345 -17.69 41.14 2.50
N LEU A 346 -18.32 41.91 1.60
CA LEU A 346 -17.66 42.62 0.51
C LEU A 346 -17.68 44.14 0.73
N ARG A 347 -16.69 44.82 0.14
CA ARG A 347 -16.63 46.28 0.07
C ARG A 347 -16.26 46.75 -1.33
N ALA A 348 -16.65 47.97 -1.65
CA ALA A 348 -16.18 48.65 -2.85
C ALA A 348 -14.66 48.88 -2.74
N GLY A 349 -13.94 48.70 -3.85
CA GLY A 349 -12.49 48.77 -3.88
C GLY A 349 -11.85 47.43 -3.49
N VAL A 350 -10.78 47.51 -2.68
CA VAL A 350 -9.93 46.35 -2.33
C VAL A 350 -10.61 45.46 -1.29
N ASN A 351 -10.68 44.17 -1.61
CA ASN A 351 -11.11 43.09 -0.72
C ASN A 351 -9.93 42.16 -0.47
N HIS A 352 -9.80 41.67 0.77
CA HIS A 352 -8.75 40.72 1.14
C HIS A 352 -9.34 39.32 1.18
N ILE A 353 -8.58 38.37 0.67
CA ILE A 353 -8.91 36.95 0.72
C ILE A 353 -7.79 36.24 1.49
N ALA A 354 -8.19 35.37 2.40
CA ALA A 354 -7.28 34.48 3.13
C ALA A 354 -7.76 33.03 2.99
N ILE A 355 -6.84 32.11 2.77
CA ILE A 355 -7.13 30.68 2.64
C ILE A 355 -6.25 29.94 3.63
N ARG A 356 -6.88 29.23 4.57
CA ARG A 356 -6.23 28.29 5.48
C ARG A 356 -6.26 26.91 4.85
N ILE A 357 -5.11 26.27 4.73
CA ILE A 357 -4.97 24.89 4.26
C ILE A 357 -4.49 24.03 5.42
N LEU A 358 -5.05 22.83 5.56
CA LEU A 358 -4.54 21.77 6.42
C LEU A 358 -4.16 20.58 5.53
N ASP A 359 -2.88 20.26 5.51
CA ASP A 359 -2.32 19.04 4.93
C ASP A 359 -1.94 18.08 6.07
N THR A 360 -2.39 16.83 5.98
CA THR A 360 -2.12 15.79 6.98
C THR A 360 -1.11 14.75 6.52
N GLY A 361 -0.62 14.86 5.29
CA GLY A 361 0.46 14.07 4.74
C GLY A 361 0.47 14.10 3.22
N GLY A 362 1.62 14.36 2.62
CA GLY A 362 1.79 14.28 1.17
C GLY A 362 2.50 15.49 0.61
N PHE A 363 1.91 16.11 -0.42
CA PHE A 363 2.35 17.41 -0.92
C PHE A 363 1.24 18.41 -0.68
N GLY A 364 1.50 19.43 0.13
CA GLY A 364 0.49 20.39 0.49
C GLY A 364 0.45 21.65 -0.36
N GLY A 365 -0.69 22.34 -0.28
CA GLY A 365 -0.96 23.57 -1.01
C GLY A 365 -2.26 23.50 -1.79
N ILE A 366 -2.30 24.17 -2.94
CA ILE A 366 -3.50 24.27 -3.76
C ILE A 366 -3.13 24.02 -5.23
N PRO A 367 -2.97 22.74 -5.64
CA PRO A 367 -2.64 22.39 -7.02
C PRO A 367 -3.80 22.66 -7.98
N GLY A 368 -3.57 22.47 -9.29
CA GLY A 368 -4.63 22.48 -10.30
C GLY A 368 -4.51 23.59 -11.34
N ASP A 369 -5.58 23.78 -12.12
CA ASP A 369 -5.64 24.74 -13.22
C ASP A 369 -5.88 26.17 -12.70
N ALA A 370 -5.13 27.13 -13.25
CA ALA A 370 -5.29 28.55 -12.98
C ALA A 370 -6.73 29.04 -13.26
N ALA A 371 -7.45 28.41 -14.18
CA ALA A 371 -8.85 28.73 -14.46
C ALA A 371 -9.80 28.45 -13.27
N ALA A 372 -9.40 27.57 -12.35
CA ALA A 372 -10.17 27.28 -11.13
C ALA A 372 -9.91 28.30 -10.00
N PHE A 373 -8.95 29.22 -10.18
CA PHE A 373 -8.60 30.30 -9.26
C PHE A 373 -9.20 31.62 -9.73
N PHE A 374 -10.34 32.01 -9.17
CA PHE A 374 -11.04 33.21 -9.64
C PHE A 374 -11.92 33.89 -8.59
N VAL A 375 -12.23 35.16 -8.83
CA VAL A 375 -13.37 35.87 -8.24
C VAL A 375 -14.38 36.21 -9.33
N GLN A 376 -15.64 35.89 -9.10
CA GLN A 376 -16.73 36.16 -10.05
C GLN A 376 -17.82 36.99 -9.36
N PRO A 377 -17.94 38.30 -9.65
CA PRO A 377 -19.09 39.08 -9.23
C PRO A 377 -20.39 38.51 -9.80
N ASP A 378 -21.49 38.65 -9.07
CA ASP A 378 -22.80 38.19 -9.55
C ASP A 378 -23.21 38.89 -10.85
N GLY A 379 -23.58 38.08 -11.85
CA GLY A 379 -23.88 38.57 -13.21
C GLY A 379 -22.66 39.03 -14.00
N GLY A 380 -21.45 38.89 -13.45
CA GLY A 380 -20.18 39.24 -14.07
C GLY A 380 -19.37 38.03 -14.58
N GLN A 381 -18.32 38.34 -15.33
CA GLN A 381 -17.32 37.35 -15.78
C GLN A 381 -16.30 37.06 -14.67
N PRO A 382 -15.78 35.82 -14.59
CA PRO A 382 -14.72 35.48 -13.64
C PRO A 382 -13.43 36.27 -13.94
N ARG A 383 -12.75 36.70 -12.88
CA ARG A 383 -11.44 37.36 -12.91
C ARG A 383 -10.43 36.44 -12.21
N SER A 384 -9.28 36.24 -12.84
CA SER A 384 -8.25 35.35 -12.28
C SER A 384 -7.76 35.83 -10.91
N LEU A 385 -7.57 34.88 -10.00
CA LEU A 385 -6.84 35.04 -8.76
C LEU A 385 -5.49 34.30 -8.78
N ALA A 386 -5.12 33.66 -9.89
CA ALA A 386 -3.85 32.97 -10.04
C ALA A 386 -2.68 33.97 -10.08
N GLY A 387 -1.55 33.61 -9.48
CA GLY A 387 -0.36 34.45 -9.38
C GLY A 387 0.31 34.35 -8.02
N ASP A 388 1.06 35.39 -7.63
CA ASP A 388 1.79 35.42 -6.37
C ASP A 388 0.88 35.74 -5.17
N TRP A 389 0.79 34.80 -4.25
CA TRP A 389 0.11 34.97 -2.96
C TRP A 389 1.11 35.13 -1.83
N ARG A 390 0.72 35.86 -0.78
CA ARG A 390 1.42 35.83 0.50
C ARG A 390 1.23 34.48 1.14
N PHE A 391 2.29 33.93 1.73
CA PHE A 391 2.30 32.59 2.29
C PHE A 391 2.98 32.56 3.64
N ARG A 392 2.36 31.87 4.59
CA ARG A 392 2.93 31.65 5.91
C ARG A 392 2.55 30.28 6.47
N PRO A 393 3.54 29.45 6.82
CA PRO A 393 3.32 28.25 7.63
C PRO A 393 2.84 28.62 9.03
N ALA A 394 1.90 27.83 9.53
CA ALA A 394 1.39 27.93 10.89
C ALA A 394 2.00 26.83 11.75
N LYS A 395 1.19 25.88 12.20
CA LYS A 395 1.65 24.70 12.92
C LYS A 395 1.93 23.59 11.92
N VAL A 396 3.19 23.22 11.79
CA VAL A 396 3.65 22.24 10.81
C VAL A 396 4.57 21.21 11.42
N THR A 397 4.61 20.03 10.81
CA THR A 397 5.58 18.97 11.06
C THR A 397 6.49 18.80 9.85
N LEU A 398 7.65 18.19 10.04
CA LEU A 398 8.58 17.90 8.95
C LEU A 398 8.86 16.41 8.84
N ALA A 399 8.59 15.85 7.67
CA ALA A 399 8.88 14.47 7.30
C ALA A 399 9.57 14.42 5.92
N ALA A 400 10.49 13.48 5.73
CA ALA A 400 11.10 13.28 4.42
C ALA A 400 10.06 12.74 3.42
N ASN A 401 10.28 12.99 2.12
CA ASN A 401 9.41 12.45 1.07
C ASN A 401 9.29 10.93 1.19
N ASP A 402 8.05 10.44 1.04
CA ASP A 402 7.70 9.03 1.19
C ASP A 402 7.89 8.22 -0.11
N ASP A 403 9.08 8.33 -0.72
CA ASP A 403 9.48 7.53 -1.89
C ASP A 403 10.24 6.26 -1.53
N LYS A 404 10.31 5.95 -0.23
CA LYS A 404 11.11 4.84 0.33
C LYS A 404 10.57 3.48 -0.11
N ASN A 405 9.29 3.44 -0.45
CA ASN A 405 8.59 2.32 -1.08
C ASN A 405 9.00 2.05 -2.54
N GLN A 406 9.83 2.90 -3.16
CA GLN A 406 10.43 2.69 -4.50
C GLN A 406 11.88 2.20 -4.47
N VAL A 407 12.50 2.22 -3.29
CA VAL A 407 13.93 1.91 -3.16
C VAL A 407 14.06 0.43 -2.85
N PRO A 408 14.89 -0.32 -3.60
CA PRO A 408 15.01 -1.75 -3.38
C PRO A 408 15.35 -2.09 -1.93
N THR A 409 14.76 -3.19 -1.44
CA THR A 409 15.05 -3.81 -0.13
C THR A 409 14.57 -3.06 1.11
N LEU A 410 14.28 -1.77 1.01
CA LEU A 410 13.95 -0.94 2.17
C LEU A 410 12.72 -1.43 2.95
N LEU A 411 11.65 -1.82 2.25
CA LEU A 411 10.42 -2.30 2.89
C LEU A 411 10.60 -3.72 3.43
N TYR A 412 11.22 -4.61 2.64
CA TYR A 412 11.53 -5.97 3.06
C TYR A 412 12.21 -5.98 4.44
N ASN A 413 13.25 -5.15 4.60
CA ASN A 413 14.05 -5.09 5.81
C ASN A 413 13.27 -4.75 7.08
N ALA A 414 12.24 -3.90 6.99
CA ALA A 414 11.50 -3.38 8.15
C ALA A 414 10.12 -3.99 8.31
N MET A 415 9.52 -4.52 7.25
CA MET A 415 8.12 -4.96 7.22
C MET A 415 7.94 -6.46 6.94
N ILE A 416 8.95 -7.14 6.38
CA ILE A 416 8.87 -8.57 6.05
C ILE A 416 9.88 -9.39 6.87
N HIS A 417 11.14 -8.99 6.86
CA HIS A 417 12.21 -9.68 7.59
C HIS A 417 11.90 -9.89 9.09
N PRO A 418 11.35 -8.90 9.83
CA PRO A 418 11.06 -9.09 11.24
C PRO A 418 9.92 -10.07 11.54
N LEU A 419 9.16 -10.50 10.52
CA LEU A 419 8.10 -11.49 10.67
C LEU A 419 8.65 -12.91 10.80
N GLN A 420 9.94 -13.13 10.51
CA GLN A 420 10.56 -14.44 10.63
C GLN A 420 10.92 -14.74 12.10
N PRO A 421 10.82 -16.01 12.55
CA PRO A 421 10.35 -17.20 11.85
C PRO A 421 8.85 -17.50 12.08
N PHE A 422 7.97 -16.50 12.20
CA PHE A 422 6.54 -16.73 12.42
C PHE A 422 5.94 -17.58 11.29
N PRO A 423 5.37 -18.77 11.58
CA PRO A 423 4.82 -19.62 10.53
C PRO A 423 3.53 -19.02 9.95
N VAL A 424 3.36 -19.17 8.64
CA VAL A 424 2.15 -18.79 7.91
C VAL A 424 1.69 -19.96 7.02
N LYS A 425 0.38 -20.07 6.80
CA LYS A 425 -0.27 -21.00 5.87
C LYS A 425 0.06 -20.66 4.42
N GLY A 426 0.20 -19.37 4.10
CA GLY A 426 0.40 -18.88 2.74
C GLY A 426 0.58 -17.36 2.68
N VAL A 427 0.87 -16.88 1.47
CA VAL A 427 0.98 -15.45 1.14
C VAL A 427 -0.08 -15.10 0.10
N ILE A 428 -0.77 -13.97 0.30
CA ILE A 428 -1.57 -13.31 -0.74
C ILE A 428 -0.90 -12.00 -1.15
N TRP A 429 -0.78 -11.78 -2.46
CA TRP A 429 -0.01 -10.69 -3.05
C TRP A 429 -0.81 -9.90 -4.08
N TYR A 430 -0.84 -8.58 -3.97
CA TYR A 430 -1.43 -7.73 -5.00
C TYR A 430 -0.54 -6.50 -5.22
N GLN A 431 0.30 -6.62 -6.24
CA GLN A 431 1.23 -5.59 -6.66
C GLN A 431 1.61 -5.76 -8.12
N GLY A 432 2.02 -4.67 -8.74
CA GLY A 432 2.60 -4.69 -10.07
C GLY A 432 2.45 -3.36 -10.81
N GLU A 433 1.51 -2.51 -10.39
CA GLU A 433 1.16 -1.27 -11.09
C GLU A 433 2.38 -0.33 -11.21
N SER A 434 3.20 -0.23 -10.15
CA SER A 434 4.44 0.58 -10.17
C SER A 434 5.56 -0.01 -11.04
N ASN A 435 5.42 -1.26 -11.48
CA ASN A 435 6.37 -1.93 -12.37
C ASN A 435 5.84 -2.01 -13.82
N ALA A 436 4.63 -1.57 -14.10
CA ALA A 436 3.98 -1.68 -15.42
C ALA A 436 4.45 -0.60 -16.43
N TYR A 437 5.75 -0.53 -16.70
CA TYR A 437 6.38 0.35 -17.69
C TYR A 437 7.30 -0.46 -18.63
N PRO A 438 7.70 0.04 -19.82
CA PRO A 438 8.24 -0.76 -20.94
C PRO A 438 9.40 -1.72 -20.63
N TYR A 439 10.17 -1.49 -19.58
CA TYR A 439 11.24 -2.40 -19.13
C TYR A 439 10.92 -3.10 -17.81
N GLY A 440 10.20 -2.43 -16.90
CA GLY A 440 9.80 -2.99 -15.62
C GLY A 440 8.86 -4.17 -15.78
N ALA A 441 7.95 -4.09 -16.74
CA ALA A 441 6.92 -5.09 -16.95
C ALA A 441 7.51 -6.47 -17.29
N LEU A 442 8.54 -6.51 -18.14
CA LEU A 442 9.24 -7.74 -18.47
C LEU A 442 10.16 -8.21 -17.34
N ARG A 443 10.91 -7.29 -16.70
CA ARG A 443 11.81 -7.61 -15.57
C ARG A 443 11.06 -8.20 -14.38
N TYR A 444 9.81 -7.78 -14.18
CA TYR A 444 8.92 -8.29 -13.14
C TYR A 444 8.83 -9.82 -13.12
N ARG A 445 8.88 -10.47 -14.29
CA ARG A 445 8.80 -11.93 -14.44
C ARG A 445 9.85 -12.65 -13.60
N GLU A 446 11.09 -12.18 -13.67
CA GLU A 446 12.22 -12.75 -12.95
C GLU A 446 12.24 -12.27 -11.49
N GLN A 447 11.95 -10.98 -11.27
CA GLN A 447 11.92 -10.39 -9.93
C GLN A 447 10.87 -11.05 -9.04
N PHE A 448 9.67 -11.32 -9.58
CA PHE A 448 8.59 -11.92 -8.81
C PHE A 448 8.85 -13.39 -8.48
N ALA A 449 9.37 -14.16 -9.45
CA ALA A 449 9.82 -15.52 -9.17
C ALA A 449 10.95 -15.56 -8.13
N SER A 450 11.89 -14.62 -8.21
CA SER A 450 12.99 -14.44 -7.26
C SER A 450 12.47 -14.12 -5.85
N LEU A 451 11.57 -13.14 -5.71
CA LEU A 451 10.94 -12.77 -4.44
C LEU A 451 10.30 -14.00 -3.77
N ILE A 452 9.48 -14.75 -4.51
CA ILE A 452 8.81 -15.96 -4.00
C ILE A 452 9.85 -16.99 -3.53
N GLY A 453 10.87 -17.25 -4.35
CA GLY A 453 11.93 -18.21 -4.02
C GLY A 453 12.70 -17.83 -2.76
N ARG A 454 13.05 -16.56 -2.60
CA ARG A 454 13.79 -16.03 -1.44
C ARG A 454 12.95 -16.08 -0.17
N TRP A 455 11.70 -15.66 -0.22
CA TRP A 455 10.80 -15.73 0.94
C TRP A 455 10.55 -17.18 1.39
N ARG A 456 10.40 -18.12 0.45
CA ARG A 456 10.32 -19.55 0.74
C ARG A 456 11.58 -20.09 1.41
N GLN A 457 12.75 -19.70 0.89
CA GLN A 457 14.05 -20.10 1.43
C GLN A 457 14.24 -19.60 2.86
N GLU A 458 13.97 -18.32 3.11
CA GLU A 458 14.11 -17.69 4.43
C GLU A 458 13.17 -18.29 5.48
N ARG A 459 11.97 -18.72 5.05
CA ARG A 459 10.99 -19.41 5.90
C ARG A 459 11.28 -20.91 6.07
N ALA A 460 12.24 -21.45 5.34
CA ALA A 460 12.44 -22.90 5.20
C ALA A 460 11.15 -23.65 4.78
N GLN A 461 10.35 -23.04 3.91
CA GLN A 461 9.08 -23.57 3.42
C GLN A 461 9.05 -23.56 1.88
N PRO A 462 9.69 -24.54 1.20
CA PRO A 462 9.82 -24.55 -0.27
C PRO A 462 8.48 -24.68 -1.01
N GLN A 463 7.43 -25.13 -0.32
CA GLN A 463 6.07 -25.28 -0.86
C GLN A 463 5.07 -24.30 -0.23
N LEU A 464 5.55 -23.19 0.39
CA LEU A 464 4.66 -22.16 0.92
C LEU A 464 3.74 -21.64 -0.21
N PRO A 465 2.40 -21.78 -0.08
CA PRO A 465 1.45 -21.25 -1.03
C PRO A 465 1.68 -19.75 -1.25
N PHE A 466 1.83 -19.35 -2.51
CA PHE A 466 1.99 -17.95 -2.90
C PHE A 466 0.96 -17.61 -3.98
N LEU A 467 -0.04 -16.82 -3.60
CA LEU A 467 -1.20 -16.53 -4.43
C LEU A 467 -1.22 -15.04 -4.75
N TRP A 468 -1.57 -14.66 -5.97
CA TRP A 468 -1.62 -13.24 -6.33
C TRP A 468 -2.81 -12.85 -7.17
N VAL A 469 -3.08 -11.55 -7.18
CA VAL A 469 -4.08 -10.94 -8.05
C VAL A 469 -3.39 -10.44 -9.33
N GLN A 470 -3.90 -10.82 -10.49
CA GLN A 470 -3.48 -10.22 -11.76
C GLN A 470 -3.84 -8.73 -11.77
N LEU A 471 -3.09 -7.86 -12.44
CA LEU A 471 -3.52 -6.47 -12.56
C LEU A 471 -4.87 -6.36 -13.30
N ALA A 472 -5.78 -5.58 -12.72
CA ALA A 472 -7.07 -5.26 -13.31
C ALA A 472 -6.92 -4.34 -14.54
N ASN A 473 -8.01 -4.12 -15.28
CA ASN A 473 -8.06 -3.14 -16.37
C ASN A 473 -7.90 -1.70 -15.87
N TRP A 474 -7.06 -0.93 -16.55
CA TRP A 474 -6.87 0.50 -16.30
C TRP A 474 -6.19 1.13 -17.51
N LYS A 475 -6.61 2.33 -17.93
CA LYS A 475 -5.99 3.05 -19.06
C LYS A 475 -4.79 3.85 -18.53
N ALA A 476 -3.63 3.20 -18.44
CA ALA A 476 -2.41 3.81 -17.92
C ALA A 476 -1.84 4.91 -18.84
N GLY A 477 -2.26 4.96 -20.11
CA GLY A 477 -1.85 5.99 -21.07
C GLY A 477 -0.52 5.70 -21.77
N ASN A 478 0.03 4.50 -21.59
CA ASN A 478 1.31 4.08 -22.16
C ASN A 478 1.14 3.02 -23.27
N ASP A 479 -0.10 2.73 -23.68
CA ASP A 479 -0.38 1.79 -24.76
C ASP A 479 0.10 2.36 -26.09
N GLN A 480 1.07 1.69 -26.72
CA GLN A 480 1.61 2.06 -28.03
C GLN A 480 1.20 1.05 -29.10
N GLY A 481 -0.09 0.68 -29.11
CA GLY A 481 -0.63 -0.32 -30.03
C GLY A 481 -0.20 -1.72 -29.63
N ASP A 482 0.82 -2.26 -30.30
CA ASP A 482 1.29 -3.64 -30.06
C ASP A 482 2.19 -3.77 -28.83
N LEU A 483 2.53 -2.65 -28.18
CA LEU A 483 3.33 -2.56 -26.96
C LEU A 483 2.51 -1.97 -25.81
N SER A 484 1.98 -2.84 -24.96
CA SER A 484 1.32 -2.48 -23.71
C SER A 484 2.14 -3.00 -22.53
N PRO A 485 2.84 -2.13 -21.78
CA PRO A 485 3.54 -2.53 -20.56
C PRO A 485 2.63 -3.16 -19.51
N TRP A 486 1.38 -2.72 -19.46
CA TRP A 486 0.37 -3.25 -18.55
C TRP A 486 -0.01 -4.70 -18.91
N ALA A 487 -0.28 -4.97 -20.19
CA ALA A 487 -0.53 -6.34 -20.66
C ALA A 487 0.71 -7.24 -20.49
N GLN A 488 1.91 -6.70 -20.78
CA GLN A 488 3.16 -7.42 -20.57
C GLN A 488 3.39 -7.78 -19.10
N LEU A 489 3.03 -6.90 -18.16
CA LEU A 489 3.13 -7.20 -16.75
C LEU A 489 2.13 -8.30 -16.33
N ARG A 490 0.88 -8.28 -16.84
CA ARG A 490 -0.07 -9.39 -16.63
C ARG A 490 0.48 -10.72 -17.16
N GLU A 491 1.15 -10.70 -18.32
CA GLU A 491 1.88 -11.88 -18.83
C GLU A 491 2.98 -12.31 -17.85
N SER A 492 3.80 -11.37 -17.36
CA SER A 492 4.86 -11.65 -16.39
C SER A 492 4.33 -12.27 -15.10
N GLN A 493 3.21 -11.76 -14.55
CA GLN A 493 2.51 -12.36 -13.41
C GLN A 493 2.03 -13.78 -13.74
N THR A 494 1.44 -13.99 -14.92
CA THR A 494 0.93 -15.31 -15.34
C THR A 494 2.06 -16.33 -15.50
N ARG A 495 3.21 -15.93 -16.04
CA ARG A 495 4.37 -16.82 -16.19
C ARG A 495 4.97 -17.26 -14.86
N THR A 496 4.75 -16.53 -13.77
CA THR A 496 5.17 -16.94 -12.43
C THR A 496 4.43 -18.19 -11.93
N LEU A 497 3.29 -18.58 -12.55
CA LEU A 497 2.59 -19.85 -12.28
C LEU A 497 3.43 -21.10 -12.57
N ALA A 498 4.57 -20.96 -13.26
CA ALA A 498 5.52 -22.05 -13.45
C ALA A 498 6.15 -22.54 -12.12
N LEU A 499 6.08 -21.74 -11.05
CA LEU A 499 6.52 -22.16 -9.71
C LEU A 499 5.47 -23.06 -9.03
N PRO A 500 5.87 -24.09 -8.27
CA PRO A 500 4.93 -24.94 -7.55
C PRO A 500 4.22 -24.18 -6.43
N ALA A 501 3.07 -24.69 -5.98
CA ALA A 501 2.26 -24.10 -4.91
C ALA A 501 1.96 -22.61 -5.15
N THR A 502 1.60 -22.27 -6.39
CA THR A 502 1.22 -20.92 -6.78
C THR A 502 -0.16 -20.87 -7.40
N GLY A 503 -0.78 -19.69 -7.42
CA GLY A 503 -2.05 -19.47 -8.08
C GLY A 503 -2.32 -18.00 -8.33
N GLN A 504 -3.12 -17.71 -9.35
CA GLN A 504 -3.44 -16.35 -9.79
C GLN A 504 -4.95 -16.16 -9.81
N ALA A 505 -5.44 -15.12 -9.15
CA ALA A 505 -6.79 -14.61 -9.33
C ALA A 505 -6.79 -13.59 -10.49
N VAL A 506 -7.42 -13.95 -11.61
CA VAL A 506 -7.59 -13.05 -12.75
C VAL A 506 -8.69 -12.03 -12.43
N THR A 507 -8.43 -10.75 -12.65
CA THR A 507 -9.34 -9.63 -12.30
C THR A 507 -9.44 -8.58 -13.41
N ILE A 508 -9.09 -8.98 -14.63
CA ILE A 508 -9.12 -8.14 -15.81
C ILE A 508 -10.46 -7.40 -15.97
N ASP A 509 -11.56 -8.07 -15.63
CA ASP A 509 -12.93 -7.56 -15.73
C ASP A 509 -13.43 -6.73 -14.54
N ILE A 510 -12.60 -6.56 -13.51
CA ILE A 510 -12.96 -5.82 -12.29
C ILE A 510 -12.56 -4.34 -12.40
N GLY A 511 -11.56 -4.04 -13.25
CA GLY A 511 -11.02 -2.70 -13.46
C GLY A 511 -11.91 -1.77 -14.29
N THR A 512 -11.62 -0.46 -14.25
CA THR A 512 -12.23 0.55 -15.13
C THR A 512 -11.12 1.40 -15.77
N PRO A 513 -11.36 2.01 -16.95
CA PRO A 513 -10.34 2.80 -17.65
C PRO A 513 -9.78 3.95 -16.81
N ASP A 514 -10.62 4.55 -15.98
CA ASP A 514 -10.41 5.79 -15.25
C ASP A 514 -9.99 5.59 -13.79
N ASN A 515 -10.03 4.37 -13.26
CA ASN A 515 -9.69 4.08 -11.87
C ASN A 515 -8.76 2.88 -11.73
N ILE A 516 -7.52 3.15 -11.33
CA ILE A 516 -6.50 2.14 -11.04
C ILE A 516 -6.82 1.30 -9.78
N HIS A 517 -7.73 1.79 -8.94
CA HIS A 517 -8.18 1.16 -7.69
C HIS A 517 -9.66 0.75 -7.78
N PRO A 518 -10.00 -0.33 -8.51
CA PRO A 518 -11.39 -0.71 -8.66
C PRO A 518 -12.02 -1.05 -7.30
N PRO A 519 -13.20 -0.50 -6.95
CA PRO A 519 -13.76 -0.62 -5.60
C PRO A 519 -14.33 -2.02 -5.30
N ASN A 520 -14.58 -2.84 -6.32
CA ASN A 520 -15.06 -4.21 -6.15
C ASN A 520 -13.94 -5.14 -5.64
N LYS A 521 -13.63 -5.04 -4.35
CA LYS A 521 -12.66 -5.90 -3.67
C LYS A 521 -13.26 -7.24 -3.24
N GLN A 522 -14.59 -7.35 -3.20
CA GLN A 522 -15.32 -8.59 -2.91
C GLN A 522 -14.92 -9.69 -3.88
N ASP A 523 -15.06 -9.44 -5.17
CA ASP A 523 -14.79 -10.46 -6.19
C ASP A 523 -13.29 -10.78 -6.26
N VAL A 524 -12.43 -9.80 -5.97
CA VAL A 524 -10.98 -10.03 -5.84
C VAL A 524 -10.67 -11.00 -4.70
N GLY A 525 -11.17 -10.72 -3.49
CA GLY A 525 -10.97 -11.57 -2.33
C GLY A 525 -11.59 -12.97 -2.50
N HIS A 526 -12.79 -13.05 -3.08
CA HIS A 526 -13.47 -14.30 -3.40
C HIS A 526 -12.65 -15.17 -4.36
N ARG A 527 -12.17 -14.59 -5.48
CA ARG A 527 -11.35 -15.32 -6.46
C ARG A 527 -10.03 -15.80 -5.84
N LEU A 528 -9.39 -14.98 -5.00
CA LEU A 528 -8.22 -15.42 -4.23
C LEU A 528 -8.56 -16.57 -3.27
N ALA A 529 -9.73 -16.56 -2.63
CA ALA A 529 -10.14 -17.62 -1.73
C ALA A 529 -10.39 -18.95 -2.48
N LEU A 530 -10.97 -18.91 -3.68
CA LEU A 530 -11.08 -20.09 -4.56
C LEU A 530 -9.69 -20.66 -4.89
N VAL A 531 -8.75 -19.79 -5.25
CA VAL A 531 -7.36 -20.18 -5.53
C VAL A 531 -6.73 -20.81 -4.28
N ALA A 532 -6.90 -20.23 -3.09
CA ALA A 532 -6.37 -20.79 -1.84
C ALA A 532 -6.96 -22.16 -1.51
N ARG A 533 -8.28 -22.33 -1.65
CA ARG A 533 -8.97 -23.61 -1.42
C ARG A 533 -8.38 -24.71 -2.29
N HIS A 534 -8.07 -24.41 -3.54
CA HIS A 534 -7.37 -25.36 -4.39
C HIS A 534 -5.90 -25.58 -3.97
N VAL A 535 -5.10 -24.51 -3.94
CA VAL A 535 -3.63 -24.59 -3.83
C VAL A 535 -3.15 -24.93 -2.43
N ALA A 536 -3.78 -24.37 -1.39
CA ALA A 536 -3.34 -24.49 0.01
C ALA A 536 -4.16 -25.51 0.83
N TYR A 537 -5.38 -25.82 0.39
CA TYR A 537 -6.26 -26.78 1.06
C TYR A 537 -6.51 -28.07 0.25
N GLY A 538 -6.07 -28.12 -1.01
CA GLY A 538 -6.18 -29.32 -1.85
C GLY A 538 -7.61 -29.64 -2.30
N GLU A 539 -8.53 -28.67 -2.23
CA GLU A 539 -9.91 -28.87 -2.66
C GLU A 539 -9.99 -29.04 -4.19
N THR A 540 -10.89 -29.93 -4.62
CA THR A 540 -11.24 -30.09 -6.04
C THR A 540 -12.44 -29.19 -6.36
N LEU A 541 -12.17 -28.05 -6.99
CA LEU A 541 -13.17 -27.05 -7.39
C LEU A 541 -12.70 -26.27 -8.63
N VAL A 542 -13.62 -25.59 -9.30
CA VAL A 542 -13.27 -24.60 -10.31
C VAL A 542 -12.76 -23.34 -9.60
N TYR A 543 -11.48 -23.04 -9.77
CA TYR A 543 -10.82 -21.90 -9.12
C TYR A 543 -10.20 -20.90 -10.11
N SER A 544 -10.14 -21.25 -11.39
CA SER A 544 -9.62 -20.44 -12.49
C SER A 544 -10.48 -20.62 -13.73
N ALA A 545 -10.47 -19.61 -14.60
CA ALA A 545 -10.92 -19.77 -15.97
C ALA A 545 -9.95 -20.66 -16.77
N PRO A 546 -10.35 -21.12 -17.97
CA PRO A 546 -9.47 -21.79 -18.91
C PRO A 546 -8.20 -20.99 -19.20
N VAL A 547 -7.06 -21.68 -19.22
CA VAL A 547 -5.74 -21.09 -19.45
C VAL A 547 -5.27 -21.44 -20.86
N PHE A 548 -4.75 -20.46 -21.59
CA PHE A 548 -4.21 -20.67 -22.93
C PHE A 548 -3.14 -21.77 -22.92
N ALA A 549 -3.32 -22.79 -23.75
CA ALA A 549 -2.37 -23.89 -23.90
C ALA A 549 -1.53 -23.74 -25.17
N ARG A 550 -2.18 -23.55 -26.32
CA ARG A 550 -1.52 -23.36 -27.62
C ARG A 550 -2.45 -22.82 -28.68
N ALA A 551 -1.87 -22.34 -29.79
CA ALA A 551 -2.57 -21.94 -31.00
C ALA A 551 -2.07 -22.74 -32.20
N MET A 552 -2.97 -23.13 -33.10
CA MET A 552 -2.64 -23.74 -34.39
C MET A 552 -3.14 -22.83 -35.51
N PHE A 553 -2.28 -22.54 -36.48
CA PHE A 553 -2.58 -21.68 -37.63
C PHE A 553 -2.71 -22.53 -38.89
N ALA A 554 -3.89 -22.53 -39.50
CA ALA A 554 -4.19 -23.27 -40.73
C ALA A 554 -5.38 -22.62 -41.44
N ASP A 555 -5.44 -22.74 -42.77
CA ASP A 555 -6.59 -22.32 -43.59
C ASP A 555 -7.08 -20.88 -43.33
N GLY A 556 -6.14 -19.95 -43.08
CA GLY A 556 -6.44 -18.53 -42.82
C GLY A 556 -7.05 -18.23 -41.45
N GLN A 557 -7.01 -19.17 -40.51
CA GLN A 557 -7.56 -19.03 -39.16
C GLN A 557 -6.61 -19.57 -38.09
N ALA A 558 -6.83 -19.15 -36.85
CA ALA A 558 -6.19 -19.71 -35.66
C ALA A 558 -7.21 -20.53 -34.86
N ARG A 559 -6.82 -21.74 -34.45
CA ARG A 559 -7.55 -22.56 -33.46
C ARG A 559 -6.81 -22.49 -32.13
N VAL A 560 -7.48 -21.94 -31.12
CA VAL A 560 -6.93 -21.69 -29.78
C VAL A 560 -7.42 -22.79 -28.84
N MET A 561 -6.47 -23.48 -28.21
CA MET A 561 -6.72 -24.56 -27.26
C MET A 561 -6.41 -24.09 -25.84
N PHE A 562 -7.18 -24.58 -24.88
CA PHE A 562 -7.08 -24.21 -23.48
C PHE A 562 -6.92 -25.45 -22.59
N ASP A 563 -6.22 -25.30 -21.47
CA ASP A 563 -6.52 -26.12 -20.30
C ASP A 563 -7.82 -25.59 -19.71
N LEU A 564 -8.87 -26.41 -19.66
CA LEU A 564 -10.21 -25.99 -19.27
C LEU A 564 -10.38 -25.79 -17.76
N MET A 565 -9.40 -26.19 -16.95
CA MET A 565 -9.41 -25.99 -15.49
C MET A 565 -10.69 -26.52 -14.82
N GLY A 566 -11.21 -27.64 -15.31
CA GLY A 566 -12.42 -28.29 -14.79
C GLY A 566 -13.76 -27.63 -15.17
N SER A 567 -13.76 -26.69 -16.11
CA SER A 567 -14.97 -25.98 -16.59
C SER A 567 -15.10 -26.04 -18.12
N THR A 568 -15.92 -25.16 -18.70
CA THR A 568 -16.14 -24.98 -20.14
C THR A 568 -16.02 -23.51 -20.54
N LEU A 569 -15.57 -23.24 -21.76
CA LEU A 569 -15.55 -21.89 -22.33
C LEU A 569 -16.97 -21.33 -22.44
N ALA A 570 -17.12 -20.03 -22.14
CA ALA A 570 -18.36 -19.29 -22.26
C ALA A 570 -18.10 -17.83 -22.65
N VAL A 571 -19.14 -17.15 -23.11
CA VAL A 571 -19.12 -15.72 -23.40
C VAL A 571 -19.86 -14.99 -22.27
N ARG A 572 -19.23 -13.94 -21.71
CA ARG A 572 -19.84 -13.08 -20.71
C ARG A 572 -21.10 -12.45 -21.28
N GLY A 573 -22.23 -12.59 -20.57
CA GLY A 573 -23.54 -12.15 -21.04
C GLY A 573 -24.23 -13.11 -22.04
N GLY A 574 -23.59 -14.22 -22.41
CA GLY A 574 -24.12 -15.22 -23.32
C GLY A 574 -23.77 -14.98 -24.81
N GLY A 575 -24.21 -15.89 -25.67
CA GLY A 575 -23.90 -15.88 -27.11
C GLY A 575 -22.67 -16.71 -27.47
N SER A 576 -22.27 -16.62 -28.75
CA SER A 576 -21.16 -17.41 -29.31
C SER A 576 -19.99 -16.58 -29.84
N VAL A 577 -20.12 -15.25 -29.82
CA VAL A 577 -19.11 -14.32 -30.36
C VAL A 577 -18.15 -13.92 -29.24
N VAL A 578 -16.86 -14.11 -29.51
CA VAL A 578 -15.77 -13.74 -28.60
C VAL A 578 -15.08 -12.49 -29.15
N HIS A 579 -14.85 -11.52 -28.27
CA HIS A 579 -14.19 -10.25 -28.55
C HIS A 579 -12.80 -10.20 -27.90
N GLY A 580 -12.01 -9.18 -28.21
CA GLY A 580 -10.66 -9.01 -27.64
C GLY A 580 -9.54 -9.82 -28.31
N PHE A 581 -9.79 -10.52 -29.42
CA PHE A 581 -8.76 -11.19 -30.21
C PHE A 581 -8.16 -10.30 -31.30
N ALA A 582 -6.86 -10.42 -31.51
CA ALA A 582 -6.15 -9.86 -32.65
C ALA A 582 -5.21 -10.90 -33.28
N LEU A 583 -5.02 -10.82 -34.60
CA LEU A 583 -4.13 -11.68 -35.39
C LEU A 583 -3.05 -10.85 -36.07
N ALA A 584 -1.86 -11.42 -36.25
CA ALA A 584 -0.78 -10.84 -37.04
C ALA A 584 -0.22 -11.86 -38.03
N GLY A 585 0.17 -11.38 -39.21
CA GLY A 585 0.86 -12.15 -40.24
C GLY A 585 2.38 -12.01 -40.14
N ALA A 586 3.07 -12.24 -41.27
CA ALA A 586 4.53 -12.11 -41.36
C ALA A 586 5.04 -10.68 -41.09
N ASP A 587 4.19 -9.66 -41.26
CA ASP A 587 4.51 -8.24 -41.05
C ASP A 587 4.49 -7.83 -39.57
N ARG A 588 4.07 -8.74 -38.68
CA ARG A 588 3.99 -8.57 -37.23
C ARG A 588 3.06 -7.46 -36.74
N ARG A 589 2.11 -7.04 -37.57
CA ARG A 589 1.11 -6.03 -37.20
C ARG A 589 -0.17 -6.72 -36.76
N PHE A 590 -0.64 -6.42 -35.56
CA PHE A 590 -1.88 -7.02 -35.07
C PHE A 590 -3.11 -6.27 -35.59
N HIS A 591 -4.07 -7.03 -36.10
CA HIS A 591 -5.36 -6.55 -36.56
C HIS A 591 -6.48 -7.21 -35.74
N PRO A 592 -7.57 -6.50 -35.43
CA PRO A 592 -8.75 -7.08 -34.79
C PRO A 592 -9.25 -8.32 -35.53
N ALA A 593 -9.73 -9.31 -34.77
CA ALA A 593 -10.17 -10.58 -35.30
C ALA A 593 -11.57 -10.97 -34.80
N GLN A 594 -12.32 -11.64 -35.66
CA GLN A 594 -13.59 -12.28 -35.31
C GLN A 594 -13.28 -13.61 -34.64
N ALA A 595 -13.91 -13.89 -33.49
CA ALA A 595 -13.71 -15.14 -32.78
C ALA A 595 -15.03 -15.78 -32.33
N ARG A 596 -15.06 -17.12 -32.26
CA ARG A 596 -16.21 -17.88 -31.75
C ARG A 596 -15.78 -19.17 -31.07
N ILE A 597 -16.57 -19.62 -30.11
CA ILE A 597 -16.36 -20.90 -29.42
C ILE A 597 -16.82 -22.05 -30.34
N GLU A 598 -15.96 -23.05 -30.52
CA GLU A 598 -16.28 -24.35 -31.14
C GLU A 598 -15.85 -25.48 -30.19
N GLY A 599 -16.80 -26.01 -29.42
CA GLY A 599 -16.49 -27.04 -28.41
C GLY A 599 -15.61 -26.49 -27.29
N ASP A 600 -14.41 -27.05 -27.14
CA ASP A 600 -13.39 -26.67 -26.16
C ASP A 600 -12.34 -25.69 -26.72
N GLN A 601 -12.57 -25.16 -27.93
CA GLN A 601 -11.63 -24.28 -28.64
C GLN A 601 -12.28 -22.94 -28.99
N VAL A 602 -11.43 -21.95 -29.26
CA VAL A 602 -11.84 -20.71 -29.92
C VAL A 602 -11.25 -20.66 -31.32
N VAL A 603 -12.09 -20.43 -32.33
CA VAL A 603 -11.66 -20.20 -33.71
C VAL A 603 -11.63 -18.71 -33.99
N VAL A 604 -10.49 -18.22 -34.47
CA VAL A 604 -10.18 -16.80 -34.66
C VAL A 604 -9.79 -16.55 -36.12
N ARG A 605 -10.38 -15.54 -36.76
CA ARG A 605 -10.07 -15.15 -38.15
C ARG A 605 -10.08 -13.63 -38.34
N SER A 606 -9.32 -13.12 -39.30
CA SER A 606 -9.36 -11.71 -39.68
C SER A 606 -9.17 -11.57 -41.19
N ASP A 607 -10.07 -10.85 -41.86
CA ASP A 607 -9.97 -10.62 -43.30
C ASP A 607 -8.73 -9.78 -43.67
N ALA A 608 -8.21 -9.00 -42.71
CA ALA A 608 -6.96 -8.26 -42.86
C ALA A 608 -5.71 -9.16 -42.78
N VAL A 609 -5.83 -10.38 -42.25
CA VAL A 609 -4.70 -11.29 -41.99
C VAL A 609 -5.02 -12.67 -42.58
N PRO A 610 -4.92 -12.83 -43.91
CA PRO A 610 -5.25 -14.09 -44.60
C PRO A 610 -4.29 -15.24 -44.29
N GLN A 611 -3.11 -14.94 -43.73
CA GLN A 611 -2.09 -15.92 -43.33
C GLN A 611 -1.61 -15.62 -41.90
N PRO A 612 -2.41 -15.94 -40.88
CA PRO A 612 -2.05 -15.65 -39.49
C PRO A 612 -0.86 -16.48 -39.03
N GLN A 613 0.05 -15.86 -38.29
CA GLN A 613 1.23 -16.48 -37.68
C GLN A 613 1.31 -16.25 -36.16
N ALA A 614 0.62 -15.23 -35.66
CA ALA A 614 0.53 -14.93 -34.25
C ALA A 614 -0.88 -14.44 -33.88
N LEU A 615 -1.22 -14.59 -32.60
CA LEU A 615 -2.45 -14.09 -32.02
C LEU A 615 -2.24 -13.56 -30.62
N ARG A 616 -3.10 -12.61 -30.25
CA ARG A 616 -3.18 -12.02 -28.92
C ARG A 616 -4.63 -11.95 -28.46
N TYR A 617 -4.86 -12.17 -27.17
CA TYR A 617 -6.16 -12.01 -26.53
C TYR A 617 -6.05 -11.02 -25.38
N ALA A 618 -6.96 -10.05 -25.33
CA ALA A 618 -7.05 -9.02 -24.29
C ALA A 618 -5.70 -8.31 -24.01
N TRP A 619 -4.90 -8.11 -25.07
CA TRP A 619 -3.55 -7.59 -24.99
C TRP A 619 -3.52 -6.06 -25.13
N SER A 620 -4.07 -5.38 -24.14
CA SER A 620 -4.03 -3.92 -24.01
C SER A 620 -4.11 -3.51 -22.54
N GLU A 621 -3.96 -2.22 -22.26
CA GLU A 621 -4.10 -1.70 -20.88
C GLU A 621 -5.53 -1.93 -20.36
N ASN A 622 -6.51 -1.69 -21.23
CA ASN A 622 -7.94 -1.73 -20.94
C ASN A 622 -8.74 -2.46 -22.05
N PRO A 623 -8.71 -3.81 -22.07
CA PRO A 623 -9.50 -4.64 -22.99
C PRO A 623 -10.95 -4.77 -22.51
N GLU A 624 -11.73 -3.69 -22.55
CA GLU A 624 -13.13 -3.67 -22.10
C GLU A 624 -14.05 -4.63 -22.86
N ASP A 625 -13.74 -4.90 -24.12
CA ASP A 625 -14.53 -5.79 -24.98
C ASP A 625 -14.24 -7.27 -24.71
N ALA A 626 -13.13 -7.61 -24.04
CA ALA A 626 -12.74 -8.99 -23.78
C ALA A 626 -13.80 -9.71 -22.91
N ASN A 627 -14.44 -10.72 -23.50
CA ASN A 627 -15.63 -11.35 -22.95
C ASN A 627 -15.52 -12.87 -22.77
N LEU A 628 -14.34 -13.48 -23.01
CA LEU A 628 -14.13 -14.90 -22.80
C LEU A 628 -14.05 -15.22 -21.30
N VAL A 629 -14.95 -16.08 -20.84
CA VAL A 629 -15.07 -16.51 -19.45
C VAL A 629 -15.23 -18.04 -19.41
N ASN A 630 -15.27 -18.61 -18.22
CA ASN A 630 -15.78 -19.96 -18.00
C ASN A 630 -17.27 -19.93 -17.63
N ARG A 631 -17.87 -21.11 -17.40
CA ARG A 631 -19.27 -21.21 -16.99
C ARG A 631 -19.56 -20.46 -15.67
N GLU A 632 -18.61 -20.48 -14.74
CA GLU A 632 -18.64 -19.81 -13.44
C GLU A 632 -18.36 -18.29 -13.54
N GLN A 633 -18.27 -17.74 -14.75
CA GLN A 633 -18.01 -16.32 -15.02
C GLN A 633 -16.61 -15.82 -14.59
N LEU A 634 -15.65 -16.71 -14.37
CA LEU A 634 -14.25 -16.34 -14.21
C LEU A 634 -13.67 -15.94 -15.58
N PRO A 635 -12.99 -14.79 -15.70
CA PRO A 635 -12.40 -14.32 -16.96
C PRO A 635 -11.14 -15.11 -17.34
N VAL A 636 -11.02 -15.41 -18.64
CA VAL A 636 -9.74 -15.86 -19.21
C VAL A 636 -8.75 -14.68 -19.17
N GLY A 637 -7.56 -14.92 -18.64
CA GLY A 637 -6.50 -13.89 -18.58
C GLY A 637 -5.89 -13.58 -19.95
N PRO A 638 -5.20 -12.43 -20.11
CA PRO A 638 -4.53 -12.09 -21.37
C PRO A 638 -3.43 -13.07 -21.73
N PHE A 639 -3.24 -13.30 -23.03
CA PHE A 639 -2.16 -14.14 -23.53
C PHE A 639 -1.77 -13.75 -24.96
N ARG A 640 -0.60 -14.25 -25.37
CA ARG A 640 -0.08 -14.14 -26.72
C ARG A 640 0.55 -15.45 -27.17
N SER A 641 0.56 -15.71 -28.48
CA SER A 641 1.26 -16.85 -29.06
C SER A 641 2.65 -16.51 -29.60
N ASP A 642 2.97 -15.24 -29.76
CA ASP A 642 4.27 -14.76 -30.23
C ASP A 642 5.30 -14.61 -29.11
N ASP A 643 6.58 -14.62 -29.50
CA ASP A 643 7.75 -14.30 -28.67
C ASP A 643 8.43 -12.99 -29.12
N TRP A 644 7.73 -12.19 -29.94
CA TRP A 644 8.26 -10.97 -30.56
C TRP A 644 8.58 -9.85 -29.56
#